data_AF-A0A398B5B7-F1
#
_entry.id   AF-A0A398B5B7-F1
#
_cell.length_a   1.000
_cell.length_b   1.000
_cell.length_c   1.000
_cell.angle_alpha   90.00
_cell.angle_beta   90.00
_cell.angle_gamma   90.00
#
_symmetry.space_group_name_H-M   'P 1'
#
loop_
_entity.id
_entity.type
_entity.pdbx_description
1 polymer ?
#
loop_
_entity_poly.entity_id
_entity_poly.type
_entity_poly.pdbx_seq_one_letter_code
_entity_poly.pdbx_strand_id
1 'polypeptide(L)'
;MSKNKAIKVVTAAVIAGSAITAVAPAQSEAATNSVDKAITKAHNQINKAFNAYYKEARFDNKLPSTSQIRKEAKLARDYYEAAKKQISKNGGSKSKKAAYLKKLDTKKQSLTRVENYVKAINVNVAAKKVAFESAVKGGTQSKVLAAQTALDQKNAEFKKAVAKVFGPDARRLLTSKYYTPADKLSATVDNEMAVYRAYRDIERKDLIEKDLAAAEKLIASTEKYVAKIEKKNTKLAQNIMKAVKKNKAAYEKAKAGTVTSQKQLDAILAKAKDGDKVEIKVNATESLKIATTKALTITLTGDFKKKDLTIDAPNTHVTNKAANSGKVTINDVSNTSYEQVGSYSSLVFNDTNGGRIINSTSAPLNITIAAGAKVTLVGNFGKVTVLGNAEVTLAANTIVQEVATDTAITVITEEGAKVEKTTGSGTVTVTPPTPVTPPVGGGGGGSTPDYVQVNLSQATTTVDLSGAADSRTFDGIQVTGATLGSDFVVKSVKTNRNQEPVKINKSIPIIATTMTITPAQILGDIANGATLGTLRSVLGGGDIVIDGVVESNSSGVADRPVTITIKLGSSVGSPIIKNDYFKIEKKGIVNGQKTAEVTIYTDKDVTLGALFDKNDIDFSAILARNAFNDPVITGGAATTVEAVEAELLKIIDGNKLELAKLSSLVDKTITLNGYTVTFKAE
;
A
#
# COMPACT_ATOMS: atom_id res chain seq x y z
N MET A 1 -26.24 -37.82 63.79
CA MET A 1 -25.45 -36.58 63.88
C MET A 1 -25.21 -36.09 62.46
N SER A 2 -25.59 -34.91 61.96
CA SER A 2 -26.49 -33.83 62.37
C SER A 2 -27.44 -33.57 61.19
N LYS A 3 -28.75 -33.70 61.44
CA LYS A 3 -29.83 -33.42 60.48
C LYS A 3 -30.17 -31.93 60.54
N ASN A 4 -30.34 -31.26 59.41
CA ASN A 4 -31.21 -30.08 59.32
C ASN A 4 -31.86 -30.02 57.93
N LYS A 5 -33.10 -30.53 57.88
CA LYS A 5 -34.07 -30.32 56.80
C LYS A 5 -34.68 -28.94 57.02
N ALA A 6 -34.54 -28.02 56.06
CA ALA A 6 -35.29 -26.77 56.04
C ALA A 6 -36.44 -26.86 55.02
N ILE A 7 -37.61 -26.46 55.52
CA ILE A 7 -38.95 -26.71 55.03
C ILE A 7 -39.31 -25.75 53.88
N LYS A 8 -39.91 -26.30 52.81
CA LYS A 8 -40.64 -25.52 51.81
C LYS A 8 -41.87 -24.90 52.46
N VAL A 9 -41.90 -23.59 52.61
CA VAL A 9 -43.12 -22.83 52.95
C VAL A 9 -43.72 -22.29 51.66
N VAL A 10 -44.90 -22.81 51.32
CA VAL A 10 -45.79 -22.30 50.29
C VAL A 10 -46.56 -21.13 50.90
N THR A 11 -46.22 -19.90 50.53
CA THR A 11 -46.99 -18.72 50.94
C THR A 11 -48.18 -18.55 49.99
N ALA A 12 -49.31 -19.16 50.35
CA ALA A 12 -50.61 -18.86 49.77
C ALA A 12 -51.08 -17.50 50.29
N ALA A 13 -50.98 -16.44 49.46
CA ALA A 13 -51.61 -15.16 49.75
C ALA A 13 -53.08 -15.20 49.30
N VAL A 14 -53.96 -15.48 50.26
CA VAL A 14 -55.40 -15.22 50.20
C VAL A 14 -55.59 -13.70 50.10
N ILE A 15 -56.00 -13.20 48.94
CA ILE A 15 -56.56 -11.84 48.85
C ILE A 15 -58.06 -11.99 49.03
N ALA A 16 -58.50 -11.79 50.27
CA ALA A 16 -59.88 -11.57 50.63
C ALA A 16 -60.38 -10.31 49.90
N GLY A 17 -61.44 -10.47 49.11
CA GLY A 17 -62.14 -9.36 48.48
C GLY A 17 -62.93 -8.59 49.54
N SER A 18 -62.45 -7.39 49.88
CA SER A 18 -63.28 -6.37 50.51
C SER A 18 -64.10 -5.68 49.43
N ALA A 19 -65.36 -6.10 49.33
CA ALA A 19 -66.40 -5.38 48.61
C ALA A 19 -66.68 -4.06 49.34
N ILE A 20 -66.37 -2.93 48.69
CA ILE A 20 -66.98 -1.65 49.00
C ILE A 20 -68.07 -1.44 47.94
N THR A 21 -69.30 -1.74 48.32
CA THR A 21 -70.51 -1.41 47.57
C THR A 21 -70.76 0.09 47.70
N ALA A 22 -70.29 0.87 46.73
CA ALA A 22 -70.85 2.19 46.46
C ALA A 22 -72.14 1.99 45.65
N VAL A 23 -73.28 2.19 46.31
CA VAL A 23 -74.62 2.17 45.72
C VAL A 23 -74.77 3.40 44.82
N ALA A 24 -75.07 3.18 43.54
CA ALA A 24 -75.56 4.18 42.59
C ALA A 24 -76.67 3.53 41.73
N PRO A 25 -77.66 4.30 41.27
CA PRO A 25 -79.06 3.87 41.24
C PRO A 25 -79.36 2.84 40.16
N ALA A 26 -80.28 1.92 40.50
CA ALA A 26 -80.92 1.01 39.59
C ALA A 26 -81.70 1.81 38.52
N GLN A 27 -81.08 2.03 37.36
CA GLN A 27 -81.82 2.24 36.12
C GLN A 27 -81.96 0.87 35.44
N SER A 28 -83.19 0.34 35.50
CA SER A 28 -83.82 -0.53 34.49
C SER A 28 -82.91 -0.95 33.32
N GLU A 29 -82.10 -1.99 33.47
CA GLU A 29 -81.38 -2.59 32.36
C GLU A 29 -82.33 -3.54 31.62
N ALA A 30 -82.86 -3.09 30.48
CA ALA A 30 -83.21 -4.00 29.40
C ALA A 30 -82.02 -4.93 29.15
N ALA A 31 -82.23 -6.25 29.15
CA ALA A 31 -81.18 -7.26 29.07
C ALA A 31 -80.12 -6.91 28.01
N THR A 32 -78.97 -6.37 28.44
CA THR A 32 -77.87 -6.02 27.53
C THR A 32 -77.40 -7.32 26.87
N ASN A 33 -77.51 -7.39 25.55
CA ASN A 33 -77.11 -8.58 24.82
C ASN A 33 -75.61 -8.87 25.03
N SER A 34 -75.19 -10.13 24.85
CA SER A 34 -73.82 -10.55 25.13
C SER A 34 -72.75 -9.80 24.32
N VAL A 35 -73.12 -9.21 23.18
CA VAL A 35 -72.24 -8.39 22.34
C VAL A 35 -71.95 -7.04 23.00
N ASP A 36 -72.98 -6.34 23.50
CA ASP A 36 -72.83 -5.07 24.20
C ASP A 36 -71.99 -5.22 25.48
N LYS A 37 -72.19 -6.29 26.26
CA LYS A 37 -71.35 -6.59 27.43
C LYS A 37 -69.87 -6.77 27.06
N ALA A 38 -69.58 -7.44 25.95
CA ALA A 38 -68.21 -7.62 25.46
C ALA A 38 -67.57 -6.30 25.01
N ILE A 39 -68.33 -5.44 24.32
CA ILE A 39 -67.87 -4.10 23.90
C ILE A 39 -67.58 -3.23 25.12
N THR A 40 -68.49 -3.17 26.09
CA THR A 40 -68.31 -2.39 27.34
C THR A 40 -67.08 -2.86 28.11
N LYS A 41 -66.88 -4.18 28.22
CA LYS A 41 -65.69 -4.75 28.87
C LYS A 41 -64.39 -4.34 28.15
N ALA A 42 -64.36 -4.39 26.82
CA ALA A 42 -63.22 -3.94 26.04
C ALA A 42 -62.96 -2.44 26.21
N HIS A 43 -64.00 -1.60 26.14
CA HIS A 43 -63.90 -0.15 26.35
C HIS A 43 -63.35 0.19 27.74
N ASN A 44 -63.86 -0.45 28.79
CA ASN A 44 -63.41 -0.24 30.16
C ASN A 44 -61.92 -0.59 30.32
N GLN A 45 -61.50 -1.72 29.76
CA GLN A 45 -60.10 -2.13 29.84
C GLN A 45 -59.17 -1.22 29.01
N ILE A 46 -59.58 -0.79 27.82
CA ILE A 46 -58.81 0.18 27.01
C ILE A 46 -58.66 1.51 27.76
N ASN A 47 -59.74 2.02 28.35
CA ASN A 47 -59.70 3.25 29.15
C ASN A 47 -58.81 3.09 30.38
N LYS A 48 -58.86 1.95 31.07
CA LYS A 48 -58.00 1.64 32.21
C LYS A 48 -56.53 1.67 31.80
N ALA A 49 -56.16 0.98 30.72
CA ALA A 49 -54.78 0.95 30.23
C ALA A 49 -54.28 2.33 29.75
N PHE A 50 -55.16 3.11 29.10
CA PHE A 50 -54.84 4.47 28.68
C PHE A 50 -54.62 5.40 29.88
N ASN A 51 -55.54 5.38 30.84
CA ASN A 51 -55.45 6.20 32.04
C ASN A 51 -54.26 5.84 32.92
N ALA A 52 -53.86 4.56 32.96
CA ALA A 52 -52.73 4.09 33.75
C ALA A 52 -51.43 4.83 33.44
N TYR A 53 -51.17 5.22 32.18
CA TYR A 53 -49.98 6.04 31.88
C TYR A 53 -50.32 7.53 31.72
N TYR A 54 -51.49 7.84 31.15
CA TYR A 54 -51.82 9.23 30.81
C TYR A 54 -52.16 10.06 32.05
N LYS A 55 -52.97 9.53 32.98
CA LYS A 55 -53.32 10.26 34.21
C LYS A 55 -52.13 10.35 35.14
N GLU A 56 -51.41 9.25 35.34
CA GLU A 56 -50.19 9.26 36.18
C GLU A 56 -49.15 10.26 35.66
N ALA A 57 -48.94 10.32 34.34
CA ALA A 57 -48.00 11.29 33.76
C ALA A 57 -48.49 12.74 33.89
N ARG A 58 -49.78 13.00 33.63
CA ARG A 58 -50.34 14.36 33.59
C ARG A 58 -50.59 14.96 34.98
N PHE A 59 -51.09 14.16 35.92
CA PHE A 59 -51.55 14.64 37.22
C PHE A 59 -50.56 14.31 38.34
N ASP A 60 -49.94 13.14 38.28
CA ASP A 60 -49.03 12.69 39.35
C ASP A 60 -47.55 12.92 39.00
N ASN A 61 -47.27 13.43 37.79
CA ASN A 61 -45.93 13.64 37.24
C ASN A 61 -45.04 12.37 37.35
N LYS A 62 -45.65 11.19 37.20
CA LYS A 62 -45.00 9.88 37.38
C LYS A 62 -45.24 9.00 36.16
N LEU A 63 -44.36 8.01 35.99
CA LEU A 63 -44.55 6.95 35.02
C LEU A 63 -45.04 5.69 35.74
N PRO A 64 -46.01 4.96 35.17
CA PRO A 64 -46.45 3.70 35.75
C PRO A 64 -45.33 2.67 35.75
N SER A 65 -45.50 1.64 36.58
CA SER A 65 -44.66 0.45 36.52
C SER A 65 -44.73 -0.18 35.12
N THR A 66 -43.55 -0.54 34.57
CA THR A 66 -43.45 -1.15 33.24
C THR A 66 -44.16 -2.50 33.16
N SER A 67 -44.17 -3.28 34.25
CA SER A 67 -44.90 -4.55 34.31
C SER A 67 -46.42 -4.33 34.30
N GLN A 68 -46.90 -3.33 35.06
CA GLN A 68 -48.31 -2.98 35.15
C GLN A 68 -48.86 -2.54 33.79
N ILE A 69 -48.22 -1.56 33.14
CA ILE A 69 -48.72 -1.05 31.86
C ILE A 69 -48.66 -2.10 30.73
N ARG A 70 -47.65 -2.99 30.73
CA ARG A 70 -47.59 -4.13 29.79
C ARG A 70 -48.78 -5.08 30.01
N LYS A 71 -49.09 -5.40 31.27
CA LYS A 71 -50.23 -6.25 31.63
C LYS A 71 -51.55 -5.62 31.18
N GLU A 72 -51.79 -4.37 31.54
CA GLU A 72 -53.04 -3.67 31.22
C GLU A 72 -53.22 -3.48 29.70
N ALA A 73 -52.15 -3.17 28.96
CA ALA A 73 -52.16 -3.08 27.50
C ALA A 73 -52.46 -4.43 26.82
N LYS A 74 -51.88 -5.53 27.34
CA LYS A 74 -52.16 -6.87 26.83
C LYS A 74 -53.65 -7.20 27.02
N LEU A 75 -54.17 -7.00 28.23
CA LEU A 75 -55.59 -7.24 28.53
C LEU A 75 -56.51 -6.38 27.65
N ALA A 76 -56.16 -5.12 27.39
CA ALA A 76 -56.93 -4.24 26.50
C ALA A 76 -57.00 -4.78 25.07
N ARG A 77 -55.87 -5.26 24.53
CA ARG A 77 -55.82 -5.89 23.19
C ARG A 77 -56.64 -7.18 23.17
N ASP A 78 -56.45 -8.06 24.16
CA ASP A 78 -57.13 -9.35 24.24
C ASP A 78 -58.66 -9.17 24.29
N TYR A 79 -59.16 -8.21 25.09
CA TYR A 79 -60.60 -7.94 25.14
C TYR A 79 -61.15 -7.26 23.89
N TYR A 80 -60.37 -6.41 23.22
CA TYR A 80 -60.77 -5.83 21.93
C TYR A 80 -60.94 -6.92 20.86
N GLU A 81 -59.99 -7.85 20.75
CA GLU A 81 -60.09 -8.97 19.80
C GLU A 81 -61.18 -9.98 20.20
N ALA A 82 -61.39 -10.23 21.50
CA ALA A 82 -62.51 -11.04 21.98
C ALA A 82 -63.86 -10.40 21.63
N ALA A 83 -64.00 -9.08 21.78
CA ALA A 83 -65.21 -8.36 21.40
C ALA A 83 -65.46 -8.43 19.87
N LYS A 84 -64.42 -8.29 19.03
CA LYS A 84 -64.54 -8.50 17.57
C LYS A 84 -65.05 -9.91 17.23
N LYS A 85 -64.49 -10.94 17.87
CA LYS A 85 -64.96 -12.33 17.69
C LYS A 85 -66.42 -12.49 18.12
N GLN A 86 -66.82 -11.89 19.25
CA GLN A 86 -68.20 -11.92 19.74
C GLN A 86 -69.17 -11.22 18.80
N ILE A 87 -68.81 -10.06 18.25
CA ILE A 87 -69.62 -9.34 17.24
C ILE A 87 -69.79 -10.20 15.99
N SER A 88 -68.72 -10.86 15.53
CA SER A 88 -68.80 -11.74 14.36
C SER A 88 -69.74 -12.92 14.58
N LYS A 89 -69.68 -13.57 15.76
CA LYS A 89 -70.49 -14.74 16.09
C LYS A 89 -71.95 -14.39 16.37
N ASN A 90 -72.20 -13.35 17.16
CA ASN A 90 -73.50 -13.08 17.78
C ASN A 90 -74.10 -11.70 17.45
N GLY A 91 -73.49 -10.92 16.54
CA GLY A 91 -73.93 -9.55 16.23
C GLY A 91 -75.16 -9.40 15.34
N GLY A 92 -75.83 -10.50 14.97
CA GLY A 92 -77.04 -10.48 14.15
C GLY A 92 -76.77 -10.18 12.66
N SER A 93 -77.59 -9.32 12.06
CA SER A 93 -77.49 -8.95 10.64
C SER A 93 -76.20 -8.21 10.29
N LYS A 94 -75.85 -8.16 9.00
CA LYS A 94 -74.66 -7.44 8.48
C LYS A 94 -74.62 -5.97 8.93
N SER A 95 -75.76 -5.28 8.90
CA SER A 95 -75.88 -3.88 9.34
C SER A 95 -75.65 -3.72 10.85
N LYS A 96 -76.20 -4.61 11.68
CA LYS A 96 -75.97 -4.60 13.14
C LYS A 96 -74.51 -4.88 13.50
N LYS A 97 -73.86 -5.86 12.84
CA LYS A 97 -72.42 -6.13 13.01
C LYS A 97 -71.57 -4.90 12.69
N ALA A 98 -71.87 -4.19 11.60
CA ALA A 98 -71.17 -2.96 11.24
C ALA A 98 -71.36 -1.85 12.30
N ALA A 99 -72.58 -1.67 12.81
CA ALA A 99 -72.85 -0.73 13.89
C ALA A 99 -72.08 -1.07 15.19
N TYR A 100 -72.03 -2.36 15.57
CA TYR A 100 -71.27 -2.81 16.74
C TYR A 100 -69.76 -2.65 16.57
N LEU A 101 -69.22 -2.94 15.39
CA LEU A 101 -67.81 -2.68 15.09
C LEU A 101 -67.49 -1.18 15.18
N LYS A 102 -68.36 -0.32 14.64
CA LYS A 102 -68.22 1.14 14.78
C LYS A 102 -68.24 1.57 16.25
N LYS A 103 -69.14 0.99 17.07
CA LYS A 103 -69.21 1.24 18.52
C LYS A 103 -67.93 0.79 19.22
N LEU A 104 -67.42 -0.40 18.93
CA LEU A 104 -66.15 -0.90 19.48
C LEU A 104 -64.97 0.01 19.09
N ASP A 105 -64.91 0.44 17.83
CA ASP A 105 -63.80 1.22 17.27
C ASP A 105 -63.71 2.65 17.79
N THR A 106 -64.74 3.17 18.48
CA THR A 106 -64.67 4.48 19.17
C THR A 106 -63.52 4.60 20.16
N LYS A 107 -63.01 3.47 20.70
CA LYS A 107 -61.86 3.44 21.62
C LYS A 107 -60.57 2.90 21.00
N LYS A 108 -60.58 2.55 19.72
CA LYS A 108 -59.42 2.00 19.00
C LYS A 108 -58.22 2.94 19.05
N GLN A 109 -58.44 4.25 18.93
CA GLN A 109 -57.37 5.24 19.03
C GLN A 109 -56.67 5.21 20.39
N SER A 110 -57.43 5.06 21.49
CA SER A 110 -56.85 4.94 22.85
C SER A 110 -56.03 3.65 23.00
N LEU A 111 -56.49 2.55 22.41
CA LEU A 111 -55.70 1.30 22.35
C LEU A 111 -54.38 1.55 21.60
N THR A 112 -54.41 2.16 20.41
CA THR A 112 -53.19 2.50 19.66
C THR A 112 -52.22 3.39 20.46
N ARG A 113 -52.75 4.35 21.23
CA ARG A 113 -51.93 5.22 22.10
C ARG A 113 -51.21 4.43 23.19
N VAL A 114 -51.91 3.50 23.85
CA VAL A 114 -51.32 2.58 24.85
C VAL A 114 -50.26 1.70 24.21
N GLU A 115 -50.53 1.14 23.03
CA GLU A 115 -49.58 0.30 22.32
C GLU A 115 -48.31 1.06 21.92
N ASN A 116 -48.44 2.31 21.49
CA ASN A 116 -47.27 3.17 21.22
C ASN A 116 -46.46 3.46 22.48
N TYR A 117 -47.12 3.68 23.63
CA TYR A 117 -46.44 3.80 24.92
C TYR A 117 -45.64 2.53 25.26
N VAL A 118 -46.27 1.36 25.14
CA VAL A 118 -45.61 0.07 25.39
C VAL A 118 -44.44 -0.16 24.44
N LYS A 119 -44.60 0.17 23.15
CA LYS A 119 -43.51 0.10 22.16
C LYS A 119 -42.31 0.97 22.59
N ALA A 120 -42.54 2.17 23.09
CA ALA A 120 -41.47 3.06 23.55
C ALA A 120 -40.70 2.48 24.76
N ILE A 121 -41.40 2.02 25.81
CA ILE A 121 -40.73 1.45 27.00
C ILE A 121 -40.09 0.07 26.76
N ASN A 122 -40.42 -0.58 25.65
CA ASN A 122 -39.80 -1.84 25.24
C ASN A 122 -38.50 -1.65 24.46
N VAL A 123 -38.16 -0.41 24.07
CA VAL A 123 -36.83 -0.13 23.52
C VAL A 123 -35.81 -0.20 24.67
N ASN A 124 -35.01 -1.27 24.66
CA ASN A 124 -34.08 -1.58 25.75
C ASN A 124 -32.79 -0.75 25.72
N VAL A 125 -32.88 0.53 26.10
CA VAL A 125 -31.72 1.43 26.25
C VAL A 125 -30.83 1.01 27.43
N ALA A 126 -31.42 0.49 28.52
CA ALA A 126 -30.71 0.15 29.75
C ALA A 126 -29.61 -0.90 29.53
N ALA A 127 -29.89 -1.97 28.77
CA ALA A 127 -28.88 -2.98 28.47
C ALA A 127 -27.69 -2.40 27.67
N LYS A 128 -27.95 -1.43 26.77
CA LYS A 128 -26.89 -0.78 26.00
C LYS A 128 -26.05 0.18 26.86
N LYS A 129 -26.66 0.85 27.85
CA LYS A 129 -25.92 1.64 28.84
C LYS A 129 -24.93 0.77 29.62
N VAL A 130 -25.37 -0.37 30.14
CA VAL A 130 -24.51 -1.32 30.89
C VAL A 130 -23.36 -1.82 30.03
N ALA A 131 -23.64 -2.17 28.76
CA ALA A 131 -22.60 -2.59 27.83
C ALA A 131 -21.57 -1.47 27.55
N PHE A 132 -22.04 -0.23 27.38
CA PHE A 132 -21.19 0.93 27.20
C PHE A 132 -20.30 1.20 28.43
N GLU A 133 -20.87 1.22 29.63
CA GLU A 133 -20.11 1.40 30.88
C GLU A 133 -19.03 0.31 31.05
N SER A 134 -19.36 -0.94 30.72
CA SER A 134 -18.41 -2.05 30.74
C SER A 134 -17.27 -1.84 29.75
N ALA A 135 -17.57 -1.40 28.52
CA ALA A 135 -16.56 -1.10 27.51
C ALA A 135 -15.64 0.06 27.95
N VAL A 136 -16.20 1.14 28.52
CA VAL A 136 -15.44 2.29 29.02
C VAL A 136 -14.50 1.87 30.16
N LYS A 137 -14.97 1.04 31.10
CA LYS A 137 -14.13 0.46 32.16
C LYS A 137 -13.01 -0.42 31.61
N GLY A 138 -13.30 -1.21 30.56
CA GLY A 138 -12.32 -2.05 29.88
C GLY A 138 -11.20 -1.25 29.20
N GLY A 139 -11.52 -0.05 28.70
CA GLY A 139 -10.55 0.91 28.14
C GLY A 139 -10.05 0.58 26.73
N THR A 140 -10.62 -0.43 26.06
CA THR A 140 -10.29 -0.76 24.67
C THR A 140 -11.08 0.15 23.71
N GLN A 141 -10.39 1.04 23.01
CA GLN A 141 -10.99 2.10 22.19
C GLN A 141 -11.98 1.58 21.14
N SER A 142 -11.64 0.50 20.44
CA SER A 142 -12.51 -0.11 19.43
C SER A 142 -13.82 -0.65 20.02
N LYS A 143 -13.75 -1.28 21.20
CA LYS A 143 -14.93 -1.76 21.94
C LYS A 143 -15.77 -0.61 22.48
N VAL A 144 -15.14 0.46 22.97
CA VAL A 144 -15.85 1.67 23.41
C VAL A 144 -16.59 2.32 22.25
N LEU A 145 -15.94 2.50 21.10
CA LEU A 145 -16.56 3.07 19.90
C LEU A 145 -17.77 2.24 19.46
N ALA A 146 -17.63 0.92 19.37
CA ALA A 146 -18.73 0.03 18.99
C ALA A 146 -19.90 0.10 19.99
N ALA A 147 -19.61 0.15 21.29
CA ALA A 147 -20.63 0.26 22.33
C ALA A 147 -21.31 1.65 22.33
N GLN A 148 -20.56 2.73 22.06
CA GLN A 148 -21.08 4.09 21.92
C GLN A 148 -22.08 4.15 20.76
N THR A 149 -21.69 3.69 19.57
CA THR A 149 -22.56 3.63 18.40
C THR A 149 -23.82 2.81 18.65
N ALA A 150 -23.70 1.66 19.32
CA ALA A 150 -24.85 0.83 19.67
C ALA A 150 -25.80 1.50 20.68
N LEU A 151 -25.25 2.28 21.63
CA LEU A 151 -26.05 3.07 22.57
C LEU A 151 -26.78 4.21 21.85
N ASP A 152 -26.07 4.98 21.03
CA ASP A 152 -26.63 6.12 20.28
C ASP A 152 -27.73 5.67 19.32
N GLN A 153 -27.53 4.57 18.59
CA GLN A 153 -28.54 3.98 17.72
C GLN A 153 -29.79 3.61 18.51
N LYS A 154 -29.63 2.95 19.67
CA LYS A 154 -30.76 2.57 20.50
C LYS A 154 -31.46 3.77 21.13
N ASN A 155 -30.72 4.82 21.46
CA ASN A 155 -31.26 6.07 21.98
C ASN A 155 -32.08 6.81 20.90
N ALA A 156 -31.62 6.80 19.65
CA ALA A 156 -32.36 7.33 18.50
C ALA A 156 -33.65 6.55 18.21
N GLU A 157 -33.62 5.21 18.28
CA GLU A 157 -34.82 4.37 18.20
C GLU A 157 -35.83 4.71 19.31
N PHE A 158 -35.35 4.85 20.55
CA PHE A 158 -36.19 5.23 21.69
C PHE A 158 -36.83 6.59 21.46
N LYS A 159 -36.07 7.60 21.02
CA LYS A 159 -36.57 8.94 20.71
C LYS A 159 -37.68 8.91 19.65
N LYS A 160 -37.49 8.14 18.56
CA LYS A 160 -38.50 7.92 17.52
C LYS A 160 -39.76 7.23 18.06
N ALA A 161 -39.62 6.27 18.97
CA ALA A 161 -40.76 5.59 19.59
C ALA A 161 -41.52 6.53 20.56
N VAL A 162 -40.80 7.31 21.37
CA VAL A 162 -41.39 8.30 22.29
C VAL A 162 -42.15 9.39 21.54
N ALA A 163 -41.70 9.81 20.36
CA ALA A 163 -42.43 10.79 19.54
C ALA A 163 -43.87 10.33 19.19
N LYS A 164 -44.12 9.02 19.11
CA LYS A 164 -45.44 8.42 18.84
C LYS A 164 -46.32 8.27 20.10
N VAL A 165 -45.77 8.55 21.28
CA VAL A 165 -46.50 8.51 22.55
C VAL A 165 -47.41 9.73 22.66
N PHE A 166 -48.66 9.47 23.04
CA PHE A 166 -49.65 10.52 23.27
C PHE A 166 -49.49 11.15 24.64
N GLY A 167 -49.48 12.49 24.69
CA GLY A 167 -49.35 13.29 25.90
C GLY A 167 -47.93 13.88 26.05
N PRO A 168 -47.78 15.22 26.12
CA PRO A 168 -46.45 15.85 26.27
C PRO A 168 -45.75 15.47 27.58
N ASP A 169 -46.48 15.34 28.69
CA ASP A 169 -45.91 14.97 29.99
C ASP A 169 -45.32 13.56 30.00
N ALA A 170 -46.03 12.60 29.42
CA ALA A 170 -45.51 11.23 29.26
C ALA A 170 -44.23 11.23 28.43
N ARG A 171 -44.17 12.00 27.34
CA ARG A 171 -42.96 12.13 26.51
C ARG A 171 -41.79 12.76 27.26
N ARG A 172 -42.05 13.84 28.01
CA ARG A 172 -41.05 14.51 28.85
C ARG A 172 -40.48 13.56 29.89
N LEU A 173 -41.34 12.85 30.62
CA LEU A 173 -40.93 11.90 31.66
C LEU A 173 -40.15 10.71 31.08
N LEU A 174 -40.59 10.14 29.95
CA LEU A 174 -39.87 9.06 29.26
C LEU A 174 -38.48 9.52 28.79
N THR A 175 -38.40 10.72 28.21
CA THR A 175 -37.13 11.32 27.75
C THR A 175 -36.18 11.55 28.92
N SER A 176 -36.67 12.17 30.01
CA SER A 176 -35.88 12.45 31.20
C SER A 176 -35.39 11.17 31.90
N LYS A 177 -36.22 10.12 31.96
CA LYS A 177 -35.87 8.86 32.63
C LYS A 177 -34.87 8.00 31.84
N TYR A 178 -35.01 7.93 30.51
CA TYR A 178 -34.27 6.97 29.70
C TYR A 178 -33.31 7.60 28.68
N TYR A 179 -33.78 8.60 27.92
CA TYR A 179 -33.00 9.20 26.84
C TYR A 179 -31.87 10.09 27.37
N THR A 180 -32.21 11.09 28.19
CA THR A 180 -31.25 12.11 28.66
C THR A 180 -30.07 11.49 29.42
N PRO A 181 -30.25 10.51 30.32
CA PRO A 181 -29.12 9.89 31.00
C PRO A 181 -28.25 9.03 30.07
N ALA A 182 -28.83 8.41 29.03
CA ALA A 182 -28.08 7.64 28.05
C ALA A 182 -27.25 8.55 27.13
N ASP A 183 -27.86 9.64 26.66
CA ASP A 183 -27.25 10.68 25.83
C ASP A 183 -26.06 11.33 26.55
N LYS A 184 -26.28 11.77 27.79
CA LYS A 184 -25.23 12.36 28.65
C LYS A 184 -24.10 11.36 28.91
N LEU A 185 -24.40 10.08 29.13
CA LEU A 185 -23.41 9.04 29.36
C LEU A 185 -22.56 8.79 28.11
N SER A 186 -23.19 8.68 26.93
CA SER A 186 -22.48 8.52 25.65
C SER A 186 -21.51 9.68 25.40
N ALA A 187 -21.95 10.90 25.67
CA ALA A 187 -21.15 12.12 25.48
C ALA A 187 -19.90 12.21 26.38
N THR A 188 -19.81 11.40 27.44
CA THR A 188 -18.66 11.46 28.38
C THR A 188 -17.31 11.08 27.73
N VAL A 189 -17.36 10.33 26.62
CA VAL A 189 -16.18 9.84 25.87
C VAL A 189 -16.03 10.46 24.48
N ASP A 190 -16.82 11.49 24.13
CA ASP A 190 -16.78 12.09 22.79
C ASP A 190 -15.40 12.63 22.43
N ASN A 191 -14.73 13.27 23.39
CA ASN A 191 -13.36 13.77 23.20
C ASN A 191 -12.41 12.60 22.92
N GLU A 192 -12.45 11.56 23.76
CA GLU A 192 -11.68 10.33 23.59
C GLU A 192 -11.90 9.68 22.21
N MET A 193 -13.15 9.55 21.78
CA MET A 193 -13.50 8.92 20.52
C MET A 193 -13.14 9.78 19.31
N ALA A 194 -13.20 11.10 19.42
CA ALA A 194 -12.72 12.01 18.38
C ALA A 194 -11.20 11.86 18.17
N VAL A 195 -10.41 11.85 19.24
CA VAL A 195 -8.96 11.64 19.16
C VAL A 195 -8.65 10.24 18.62
N TYR A 196 -9.32 9.20 19.12
CA TYR A 196 -9.12 7.84 18.63
C TYR A 196 -9.35 7.71 17.13
N ARG A 197 -10.45 8.29 16.60
CA ARG A 197 -10.73 8.26 15.16
C ARG A 197 -9.65 8.96 14.34
N ALA A 198 -9.23 10.15 14.74
CA ALA A 198 -8.20 10.91 14.02
C ALA A 198 -6.85 10.17 13.98
N TYR A 199 -6.39 9.66 15.12
CA TYR A 199 -5.10 8.95 15.18
C TYR A 199 -5.15 7.58 14.49
N ARG A 200 -6.31 6.89 14.54
CA ARG A 200 -6.51 5.68 13.75
C ARG A 200 -6.47 5.97 12.24
N ASP A 201 -6.99 7.12 11.80
CA ASP A 201 -6.92 7.55 10.40
C ASP A 201 -5.49 7.87 9.97
N ILE A 202 -4.70 8.53 10.83
CA ILE A 202 -3.27 8.76 10.61
C ILE A 202 -2.54 7.43 10.39
N GLU A 203 -2.76 6.44 11.27
CA GLU A 203 -2.12 5.13 11.19
C GLU A 203 -2.60 4.32 9.98
N ARG A 204 -3.91 4.27 9.71
CA ARG A 204 -4.47 3.43 8.63
C ARG A 204 -4.14 3.92 7.23
N LYS A 205 -4.07 5.24 7.04
CA LYS A 205 -3.76 5.86 5.75
C LYS A 205 -2.27 6.14 5.59
N ASP A 206 -1.47 5.79 6.60
CA ASP A 206 -0.03 6.01 6.61
C ASP A 206 0.35 7.47 6.31
N LEU A 207 -0.38 8.40 6.94
CA LEU A 207 -0.30 9.82 6.57
C LEU A 207 1.04 10.44 6.94
N ILE A 208 1.72 9.97 8.00
CA ILE A 208 3.02 10.53 8.39
C ILE A 208 4.06 10.29 7.28
N GLU A 209 3.98 9.16 6.59
CA GLU A 209 4.89 8.83 5.49
C GLU A 209 4.43 9.48 4.17
N LYS A 210 3.13 9.36 3.85
CA LYS A 210 2.55 9.68 2.53
C LYS A 210 2.03 11.11 2.39
N ASP A 211 1.50 11.71 3.44
CA ASP A 211 0.89 13.03 3.41
C ASP A 211 0.98 13.73 4.78
N LEU A 212 2.18 14.25 5.05
CA LEU A 212 2.52 14.89 6.32
C LEU A 212 1.61 16.09 6.63
N ALA A 213 1.10 16.78 5.60
CA ALA A 213 0.19 17.92 5.77
C ALA A 213 -1.21 17.48 6.23
N ALA A 214 -1.75 16.38 5.69
CA ALA A 214 -2.99 15.80 6.18
C ALA A 214 -2.85 15.28 7.62
N ALA A 215 -1.70 14.67 7.97
CA ALA A 215 -1.40 14.27 9.34
C ALA A 215 -1.39 15.48 10.30
N GLU A 216 -0.71 16.58 9.91
CA GLU A 216 -0.67 17.83 10.70
C GLU A 216 -2.07 18.37 10.98
N LYS A 217 -2.93 18.43 9.95
CA LYS A 217 -4.32 18.90 10.09
C LYS A 217 -5.11 18.06 11.08
N LEU A 218 -4.97 16.73 11.06
CA LEU A 218 -5.66 15.85 12.00
C LEU A 218 -5.14 16.01 13.43
N ILE A 219 -3.82 16.09 13.61
CA ILE A 219 -3.19 16.34 14.92
C ILE A 219 -3.67 17.69 15.49
N ALA A 220 -3.60 18.77 14.70
CA ALA A 220 -4.02 20.11 15.11
C ALA A 220 -5.53 20.17 15.44
N SER A 221 -6.38 19.55 14.62
CA SER A 221 -7.85 19.54 14.85
C SER A 221 -8.25 18.84 16.16
N THR A 222 -7.40 17.96 16.67
CA THR A 222 -7.66 17.18 17.88
C THR A 222 -6.92 17.65 19.12
N GLU A 223 -6.03 18.64 19.01
CA GLU A 223 -5.18 19.11 20.10
C GLU A 223 -5.98 19.60 21.32
N LYS A 224 -7.07 20.35 21.09
CA LYS A 224 -7.98 20.79 22.17
C LYS A 224 -8.64 19.64 22.94
N TYR A 225 -8.81 18.48 22.30
CA TYR A 225 -9.37 17.29 22.93
C TYR A 225 -8.29 16.50 23.66
N VAL A 226 -7.09 16.40 23.08
CA VAL A 226 -5.91 15.79 23.72
C VAL A 226 -5.65 16.45 25.08
N ALA A 227 -5.62 17.78 25.14
CA ALA A 227 -5.40 18.51 26.40
C ALA A 227 -6.47 18.24 27.48
N LYS A 228 -7.70 17.89 27.08
CA LYS A 228 -8.78 17.50 28.01
C LYS A 228 -8.64 16.04 28.46
N ILE A 229 -8.20 15.15 27.57
CA ILE A 229 -8.01 13.72 27.85
C ILE A 229 -6.79 13.51 28.74
N GLU A 230 -5.73 14.28 28.56
CA GLU A 230 -4.50 14.18 29.36
C GLU A 230 -4.75 14.41 30.85
N LYS A 231 -5.76 15.22 31.20
CA LYS A 231 -6.19 15.47 32.59
C LYS A 231 -7.03 14.33 33.19
N LYS A 232 -7.42 13.32 32.39
CA LYS A 232 -8.24 12.19 32.84
C LYS A 232 -7.37 10.99 33.22
N ASN A 233 -7.59 10.45 34.41
CA ASN A 233 -6.93 9.23 34.87
C ASN A 233 -7.79 7.96 34.63
N THR A 234 -8.26 7.76 33.41
CA THR A 234 -9.02 6.55 33.04
C THR A 234 -8.17 5.64 32.14
N LYS A 235 -8.42 4.32 32.19
CA LYS A 235 -7.73 3.35 31.34
C LYS A 235 -7.88 3.67 29.84
N LEU A 236 -9.07 4.13 29.44
CA LEU A 236 -9.34 4.58 28.07
C LEU A 236 -8.46 5.78 27.69
N ALA A 237 -8.42 6.82 28.53
CA ALA A 237 -7.62 8.03 28.30
C ALA A 237 -6.13 7.69 28.19
N GLN A 238 -5.61 6.88 29.12
CA GLN A 238 -4.21 6.44 29.10
C GLN A 238 -3.87 5.68 27.81
N ASN A 239 -4.73 4.77 27.35
CA ASN A 239 -4.51 4.02 26.12
C ASN A 239 -4.53 4.93 24.88
N ILE A 240 -5.42 5.93 24.83
CA ILE A 240 -5.45 6.92 23.74
C ILE A 240 -4.18 7.78 23.77
N MET A 241 -3.75 8.25 24.94
CA MET A 241 -2.55 9.08 25.07
C MET A 241 -1.27 8.35 24.67
N LYS A 242 -1.20 7.01 24.82
CA LYS A 242 -0.10 6.21 24.27
C LYS A 242 -0.01 6.32 22.74
N ALA A 243 -1.14 6.16 22.04
CA ALA A 243 -1.19 6.30 20.59
C ALA A 243 -0.89 7.75 20.15
N VAL A 244 -1.40 8.74 20.89
CA VAL A 244 -1.10 10.17 20.64
C VAL A 244 0.40 10.43 20.73
N LYS A 245 1.05 10.02 21.83
CA LYS A 245 2.50 10.22 22.03
C LYS A 245 3.32 9.54 20.95
N LYS A 246 3.00 8.28 20.61
CA LYS A 246 3.68 7.52 19.55
C LYS A 246 3.61 8.26 18.21
N ASN A 247 2.41 8.63 17.77
CA ASN A 247 2.21 9.26 16.47
C ASN A 247 2.75 10.70 16.43
N LYS A 248 2.65 11.46 17.53
CA LYS A 248 3.24 12.81 17.60
C LYS A 248 4.76 12.74 17.51
N ALA A 249 5.41 11.79 18.18
CA ALA A 249 6.86 11.59 18.06
C ALA A 249 7.28 11.18 16.64
N ALA A 250 6.52 10.27 16.00
CA ALA A 250 6.76 9.88 14.61
C ALA A 250 6.56 11.06 13.65
N TYR A 251 5.52 11.87 13.86
CA TYR A 251 5.25 13.07 13.09
C TYR A 251 6.37 14.11 13.23
N GLU A 252 6.82 14.44 14.44
CA GLU A 252 7.91 15.39 14.65
C GLU A 252 9.23 14.89 14.03
N LYS A 253 9.50 13.57 14.10
CA LYS A 253 10.66 12.97 13.45
C LYS A 253 10.58 13.11 11.92
N ALA A 254 9.43 12.81 11.32
CA ALA A 254 9.22 12.95 9.87
C ALA A 254 9.28 14.43 9.42
N LYS A 255 8.71 15.33 10.23
CA LYS A 255 8.77 16.78 10.01
C LYS A 255 10.20 17.30 10.08
N ALA A 256 10.99 16.86 11.05
CA ALA A 256 12.40 17.22 11.15
C ALA A 256 13.25 16.73 9.98
N GLY A 257 12.89 15.58 9.38
CA GLY A 257 13.51 15.06 8.15
C GLY A 257 13.05 15.74 6.86
N THR A 258 12.11 16.68 6.93
CA THR A 258 11.59 17.39 5.76
C THR A 258 12.19 18.81 5.67
N VAL A 259 12.78 19.14 4.53
CA VAL A 259 13.31 20.48 4.23
C VAL A 259 12.20 21.36 3.68
N THR A 260 11.92 22.45 4.41
CA THR A 260 10.93 23.47 4.04
C THR A 260 11.58 24.80 3.64
N SER A 261 12.81 25.05 4.09
CA SER A 261 13.56 26.30 3.88
C SER A 261 15.04 26.06 3.56
N GLN A 262 15.69 27.09 3.00
CA GLN A 262 17.11 27.11 2.68
C GLN A 262 17.98 26.88 3.92
N LYS A 263 17.62 27.49 5.05
CA LYS A 263 18.36 27.31 6.32
C LYS A 263 18.43 25.85 6.76
N GLN A 264 17.36 25.07 6.54
CA GLN A 264 17.35 23.65 6.87
C GLN A 264 18.22 22.85 5.89
N LEU A 265 18.15 23.17 4.60
CA LEU A 265 18.98 22.58 3.57
C LEU A 265 20.47 22.80 3.88
N ASP A 266 20.87 24.03 4.15
CA ASP A 266 22.24 24.39 4.49
C ASP A 266 22.75 23.61 5.71
N ALA A 267 21.91 23.47 6.74
CA ALA A 267 22.27 22.71 7.94
C ALA A 267 22.48 21.21 7.68
N ILE A 268 21.80 20.63 6.69
CA ILE A 268 22.02 19.24 6.26
C ILE A 268 23.34 19.14 5.49
N LEU A 269 23.55 20.01 4.50
CA LEU A 269 24.76 20.01 3.66
C LEU A 269 26.03 20.32 4.46
N ALA A 270 25.95 21.18 5.47
CA ALA A 270 27.06 21.49 6.37
C ALA A 270 27.53 20.26 7.16
N LYS A 271 26.61 19.36 7.54
CA LYS A 271 26.90 18.15 8.32
C LYS A 271 27.40 16.98 7.48
N ALA A 272 27.09 16.95 6.18
CA ALA A 272 27.56 15.92 5.26
C ALA A 272 29.07 15.97 5.07
N LYS A 273 29.69 14.85 4.72
CA LYS A 273 31.12 14.68 4.41
C LYS A 273 31.29 14.18 2.98
N ASP A 274 32.50 14.33 2.44
CA ASP A 274 32.81 13.79 1.11
C ASP A 274 32.53 12.27 1.05
N GLY A 275 31.90 11.84 -0.02
CA GLY A 275 31.42 10.47 -0.25
C GLY A 275 30.02 10.18 0.32
N ASP A 276 29.43 11.08 1.12
CA ASP A 276 28.12 10.82 1.73
C ASP A 276 26.99 10.74 0.68
N LYS A 277 26.06 9.81 0.94
CA LYS A 277 24.75 9.76 0.29
C LYS A 277 23.74 10.51 1.17
N VAL A 278 23.16 11.58 0.65
CA VAL A 278 22.26 12.46 1.38
C VAL A 278 20.88 12.41 0.74
N GLU A 279 19.88 11.91 1.48
CA GLU A 279 18.49 11.95 1.04
C GLU A 279 17.77 13.14 1.69
N ILE A 280 17.12 13.96 0.86
CA ILE A 280 16.45 15.20 1.27
C ILE A 280 14.99 15.14 0.83
N LYS A 281 14.08 14.99 1.79
CA LYS A 281 12.64 15.10 1.55
C LYS A 281 12.24 16.57 1.56
N VAL A 282 11.80 17.10 0.42
CA VAL A 282 11.48 18.52 0.21
C VAL A 282 9.98 18.76 0.35
N ASN A 283 9.63 19.86 1.02
CA ASN A 283 8.29 20.44 1.05
C ASN A 283 8.42 21.97 1.07
N ALA A 284 8.96 22.51 -0.03
CA ALA A 284 9.53 23.85 -0.04
C ALA A 284 8.47 24.95 0.15
N THR A 285 8.74 25.90 1.04
CA THR A 285 7.96 27.14 1.16
C THR A 285 8.60 28.31 0.42
N GLU A 286 9.86 28.16 0.02
CA GLU A 286 10.68 29.12 -0.71
C GLU A 286 11.55 28.39 -1.76
N SER A 287 12.18 29.14 -2.67
CA SER A 287 13.14 28.56 -3.62
C SER A 287 14.39 28.07 -2.90
N LEU A 288 14.94 26.94 -3.32
CA LEU A 288 16.09 26.31 -2.67
C LEU A 288 17.32 26.34 -3.58
N LYS A 289 18.50 26.49 -2.98
CA LYS A 289 19.81 26.41 -3.62
C LYS A 289 20.64 25.31 -2.97
N ILE A 290 21.10 24.34 -3.75
CA ILE A 290 22.11 23.37 -3.33
C ILE A 290 23.47 23.95 -3.71
N ALA A 291 24.21 24.45 -2.72
CA ALA A 291 25.53 25.02 -2.89
C ALA A 291 26.54 24.26 -2.03
N THR A 292 27.45 23.49 -2.65
CA THR A 292 28.46 22.71 -1.92
C THR A 292 29.64 22.34 -2.82
N THR A 293 30.85 22.42 -2.28
CA THR A 293 32.07 21.92 -2.95
C THR A 293 32.39 20.47 -2.62
N LYS A 294 31.69 19.90 -1.63
CA LYS A 294 31.87 18.51 -1.18
C LYS A 294 31.46 17.54 -2.28
N ALA A 295 32.11 16.38 -2.32
CA ALA A 295 31.75 15.30 -3.21
C ALA A 295 30.58 14.50 -2.62
N LEU A 296 29.34 14.78 -3.02
CA LEU A 296 28.14 14.16 -2.44
C LEU A 296 27.33 13.41 -3.51
N THR A 297 26.47 12.49 -3.05
CA THR A 297 25.33 12.00 -3.84
C THR A 297 24.04 12.47 -3.16
N ILE A 298 23.35 13.44 -3.74
CA ILE A 298 22.11 14.00 -3.18
C ILE A 298 20.90 13.43 -3.92
N THR A 299 19.95 12.86 -3.18
CA THR A 299 18.63 12.50 -3.73
C THR A 299 17.56 13.40 -3.13
N LEU A 300 16.84 14.13 -3.97
CA LEU A 300 15.71 14.96 -3.59
C LEU A 300 14.41 14.19 -3.80
N THR A 301 13.56 14.12 -2.77
CA THR A 301 12.21 13.55 -2.83
C THR A 301 11.18 14.58 -2.37
N GLY A 302 9.88 14.33 -2.52
CA GLY A 302 8.83 15.23 -2.04
C GLY A 302 8.30 16.21 -3.09
N ASP A 303 7.98 17.45 -2.70
CA ASP A 303 7.31 18.45 -3.55
C ASP A 303 7.90 19.86 -3.33
N PHE A 304 8.25 20.53 -4.42
CA PHE A 304 8.78 21.90 -4.41
C PHE A 304 7.69 22.98 -4.45
N LYS A 305 6.42 22.62 -4.64
CA LYS A 305 5.27 23.55 -4.65
C LYS A 305 5.45 24.73 -5.61
N LYS A 306 5.99 24.46 -6.79
CA LYS A 306 6.34 25.43 -7.84
C LYS A 306 7.43 26.44 -7.43
N LYS A 307 8.19 26.16 -6.37
CA LYS A 307 9.39 26.93 -6.01
C LYS A 307 10.57 26.49 -6.85
N ASP A 308 11.50 27.42 -7.07
CA ASP A 308 12.66 27.17 -7.92
C ASP A 308 13.72 26.36 -7.19
N LEU A 309 14.53 25.64 -7.95
CA LEU A 309 15.68 24.90 -7.46
C LEU A 309 16.92 25.37 -8.21
N THR A 310 17.96 25.79 -7.49
CA THR A 310 19.26 26.13 -8.07
C THR A 310 20.31 25.13 -7.62
N ILE A 311 21.14 24.62 -8.53
CA ILE A 311 22.23 23.69 -8.25
C ILE A 311 23.56 24.37 -8.57
N ASP A 312 24.47 24.39 -7.61
CA ASP A 312 25.78 25.03 -7.65
C ASP A 312 26.75 24.14 -6.85
N ALA A 313 27.00 22.94 -7.39
CA ALA A 313 27.61 21.85 -6.68
C ALA A 313 28.55 21.01 -7.60
N PRO A 314 29.75 21.54 -7.93
CA PRO A 314 30.63 20.99 -8.97
C PRO A 314 30.96 19.50 -8.83
N ASN A 315 31.11 19.02 -7.59
CA ASN A 315 31.52 17.65 -7.28
C ASN A 315 30.36 16.75 -6.85
N THR A 316 29.11 17.18 -7.00
CA THR A 316 27.94 16.49 -6.43
C THR A 316 27.00 15.97 -7.50
N HIS A 317 26.77 14.65 -7.48
CA HIS A 317 25.67 14.05 -8.23
C HIS A 317 24.34 14.40 -7.57
N VAL A 318 23.40 14.99 -8.30
CA VAL A 318 22.07 15.34 -7.80
C VAL A 318 20.99 14.58 -8.57
N THR A 319 20.27 13.70 -7.89
CA THR A 319 19.06 13.07 -8.41
C THR A 319 17.83 13.79 -7.89
N ASN A 320 17.05 14.41 -8.78
CA ASN A 320 15.78 15.02 -8.42
C ASN A 320 14.60 14.09 -8.71
N LYS A 321 14.07 13.43 -7.68
CA LYS A 321 12.82 12.65 -7.69
C LYS A 321 11.63 13.46 -7.17
N ALA A 322 11.84 14.69 -6.72
CA ALA A 322 10.77 15.53 -6.18
C ALA A 322 9.87 16.05 -7.31
N ALA A 323 8.59 16.21 -7.00
CA ALA A 323 7.61 16.73 -7.94
C ALA A 323 7.58 18.26 -7.93
N ASN A 324 7.08 18.82 -9.04
CA ASN A 324 6.49 20.14 -9.10
C ASN A 324 7.44 21.27 -8.63
N SER A 325 8.71 21.24 -9.05
CA SER A 325 9.54 22.44 -8.97
C SER A 325 9.16 23.44 -10.04
N GLY A 326 9.40 24.72 -9.75
CA GLY A 326 9.25 25.82 -10.69
C GLY A 326 10.31 25.71 -11.79
N LYS A 327 11.21 26.68 -11.82
CA LYS A 327 12.40 26.64 -12.66
C LYS A 327 13.52 25.89 -11.94
N VAL A 328 14.14 24.93 -12.61
CA VAL A 328 15.42 24.34 -12.18
C VAL A 328 16.55 25.06 -12.91
N THR A 329 17.53 25.57 -12.17
CA THR A 329 18.71 26.24 -12.73
C THR A 329 19.97 25.50 -12.28
N ILE A 330 20.76 25.00 -13.23
CA ILE A 330 22.02 24.33 -12.98
C ILE A 330 23.15 25.29 -13.31
N ASN A 331 23.84 25.80 -12.29
CA ASN A 331 24.98 26.70 -12.46
C ASN A 331 26.31 25.93 -12.50
N ASP A 332 26.44 24.85 -11.74
CA ASP A 332 27.65 24.03 -11.73
C ASP A 332 27.33 22.59 -11.25
N VAL A 333 27.66 21.60 -12.06
CA VAL A 333 27.65 20.15 -11.74
C VAL A 333 28.87 19.45 -12.36
N SER A 334 29.95 20.21 -12.53
CA SER A 334 30.88 19.97 -13.63
C SER A 334 31.63 18.64 -13.66
N ASN A 335 31.93 18.08 -12.49
CA ASN A 335 32.61 16.79 -12.38
C ASN A 335 31.65 15.60 -12.27
N THR A 336 30.34 15.84 -12.39
CA THR A 336 29.31 14.85 -12.08
C THR A 336 28.08 15.00 -12.99
N SER A 337 26.87 14.77 -12.46
CA SER A 337 25.66 14.84 -13.24
C SER A 337 24.45 15.27 -12.42
N TYR A 338 23.49 15.87 -13.10
CA TYR A 338 22.13 16.06 -12.60
C TYR A 338 21.21 15.05 -13.29
N GLU A 339 20.52 14.24 -12.48
CA GLU A 339 19.53 13.27 -12.96
C GLU A 339 18.12 13.74 -12.61
N GLN A 340 17.27 13.80 -13.63
CA GLN A 340 15.86 14.11 -13.48
C GLN A 340 14.99 12.85 -13.50
N VAL A 341 14.21 12.67 -12.44
CA VAL A 341 13.20 11.61 -12.31
C VAL A 341 11.81 12.19 -12.00
N GLY A 342 11.74 13.30 -11.27
CA GLY A 342 10.49 13.98 -10.90
C GLY A 342 9.92 14.86 -12.02
N SER A 343 9.24 15.96 -11.66
CA SER A 343 8.66 16.90 -12.63
C SER A 343 8.95 18.37 -12.31
N TYR A 344 9.04 19.22 -13.34
CA TYR A 344 9.22 20.66 -13.19
C TYR A 344 8.74 21.46 -14.41
N SER A 345 8.72 22.80 -14.30
CA SER A 345 8.21 23.67 -15.35
C SER A 345 9.23 23.97 -16.45
N SER A 346 10.49 24.20 -16.08
CA SER A 346 11.59 24.41 -17.03
C SER A 346 12.95 24.10 -16.40
N LEU A 347 13.92 23.70 -17.24
CA LEU A 347 15.31 23.52 -16.86
C LEU A 347 16.19 24.53 -17.61
N VAL A 348 17.05 25.23 -16.89
CA VAL A 348 18.09 26.09 -17.46
C VAL A 348 19.45 25.61 -17.00
N PHE A 349 20.37 25.45 -17.94
CA PHE A 349 21.72 24.96 -17.73
C PHE A 349 22.74 26.05 -18.10
N ASN A 350 23.51 26.51 -17.12
CA ASN A 350 24.45 27.62 -17.22
C ASN A 350 25.92 27.19 -17.03
N ASP A 351 26.19 25.92 -16.80
CA ASP A 351 27.52 25.44 -16.40
C ASP A 351 28.51 25.49 -17.58
N THR A 352 29.49 26.37 -17.46
CA THR A 352 30.56 26.58 -18.45
C THR A 352 31.71 25.58 -18.30
N ASN A 353 31.79 24.88 -17.17
CA ASN A 353 32.87 23.92 -16.88
C ASN A 353 32.56 22.53 -17.47
N GLY A 354 31.35 22.32 -18.00
CA GLY A 354 30.94 21.05 -18.58
C GLY A 354 30.22 20.20 -17.58
N GLY A 355 29.00 19.73 -17.87
CA GLY A 355 28.27 18.83 -16.97
C GLY A 355 27.42 17.81 -17.72
N ARG A 356 26.87 16.82 -16.99
CA ARG A 356 25.99 15.80 -17.57
C ARG A 356 24.55 15.93 -17.05
N ILE A 357 23.58 15.98 -17.96
CA ILE A 357 22.15 15.99 -17.65
C ILE A 357 21.53 14.67 -18.11
N ILE A 358 20.90 13.97 -17.18
CA ILE A 358 20.24 12.68 -17.42
C ILE A 358 18.73 12.89 -17.25
N ASN A 359 17.94 12.62 -18.29
CA ASN A 359 16.49 12.51 -18.16
C ASN A 359 16.11 11.03 -18.10
N SER A 360 15.82 10.56 -16.88
CA SER A 360 15.40 9.17 -16.61
C SER A 360 13.88 9.00 -16.68
N THR A 361 13.14 10.01 -17.14
CA THR A 361 11.69 9.94 -17.33
C THR A 361 11.34 9.51 -18.76
N SER A 362 10.17 8.89 -18.93
CA SER A 362 9.66 8.56 -20.28
C SER A 362 9.22 9.78 -21.07
N ALA A 363 8.92 10.91 -20.40
CA ALA A 363 8.46 12.14 -21.03
C ALA A 363 9.67 12.95 -21.55
N PRO A 364 9.59 13.50 -22.77
CA PRO A 364 10.65 14.37 -23.29
C PRO A 364 10.82 15.62 -22.43
N LEU A 365 12.07 15.94 -22.11
CA LEU A 365 12.42 17.11 -21.29
C LEU A 365 12.76 18.33 -22.14
N ASN A 366 12.17 19.49 -21.82
CA ASN A 366 12.57 20.78 -22.40
C ASN A 366 13.68 21.43 -21.55
N ILE A 367 14.73 21.92 -22.19
CA ILE A 367 15.90 22.53 -21.54
C ILE A 367 16.37 23.77 -22.32
N THR A 368 16.81 24.80 -21.61
CA THR A 368 17.56 25.92 -22.17
C THR A 368 19.01 25.83 -21.73
N ILE A 369 19.94 25.88 -22.67
CA ILE A 369 21.39 25.85 -22.47
C ILE A 369 21.91 27.26 -22.74
N ALA A 370 22.51 27.89 -21.73
CA ALA A 370 22.99 29.27 -21.83
C ALA A 370 24.29 29.38 -22.65
N ALA A 371 24.60 30.60 -23.10
CA ALA A 371 25.82 30.89 -23.85
C ALA A 371 27.09 30.48 -23.09
N GLY A 372 28.02 29.84 -23.80
CA GLY A 372 29.27 29.32 -23.25
C GLY A 372 29.14 28.06 -22.39
N ALA A 373 27.92 27.58 -22.12
CA ALA A 373 27.72 26.36 -21.34
C ALA A 373 28.14 25.12 -22.14
N LYS A 374 28.59 24.09 -21.41
CA LYS A 374 29.05 22.82 -21.99
C LYS A 374 28.24 21.68 -21.38
N VAL A 375 27.56 20.87 -22.18
CA VAL A 375 26.65 19.85 -21.63
C VAL A 375 26.67 18.54 -22.40
N THR A 376 26.65 17.43 -21.66
CA THR A 376 26.33 16.09 -22.16
C THR A 376 24.90 15.73 -21.78
N LEU A 377 24.05 15.44 -22.77
CA LEU A 377 22.65 15.05 -22.58
C LEU A 377 22.50 13.54 -22.70
N VAL A 378 21.72 12.94 -21.80
CA VAL A 378 21.40 11.50 -21.78
C VAL A 378 19.89 11.30 -21.62
N GLY A 379 19.28 10.52 -22.51
CA GLY A 379 17.86 10.17 -22.45
C GLY A 379 17.00 10.84 -23.53
N ASN A 380 15.75 11.18 -23.20
CA ASN A 380 14.79 11.74 -24.17
C ASN A 380 14.51 13.23 -23.90
N PHE A 381 14.74 14.09 -24.88
CA PHE A 381 14.54 15.54 -24.77
C PHE A 381 13.55 16.02 -25.81
N GLY A 382 12.66 16.93 -25.39
CA GLY A 382 11.71 17.61 -26.26
C GLY A 382 12.42 18.72 -27.02
N LYS A 383 12.23 19.96 -26.56
CA LYS A 383 12.90 21.15 -27.09
C LYS A 383 14.14 21.50 -26.28
N VAL A 384 15.31 21.44 -26.92
CA VAL A 384 16.60 21.92 -26.44
C VAL A 384 16.84 23.29 -27.07
N THR A 385 16.73 24.37 -26.28
CA THR A 385 17.04 25.74 -26.72
C THR A 385 18.47 26.07 -26.37
N VAL A 386 19.33 26.30 -27.36
CA VAL A 386 20.74 26.60 -27.20
C VAL A 386 20.96 28.09 -27.49
N LEU A 387 21.60 28.79 -26.58
CA LEU A 387 21.90 30.21 -26.72
C LEU A 387 23.39 30.39 -26.97
N GLY A 388 23.76 31.26 -27.92
CA GLY A 388 25.16 31.60 -28.20
C GLY A 388 26.05 30.38 -28.51
N ASN A 389 27.31 30.47 -28.13
CA ASN A 389 28.36 29.49 -28.47
C ASN A 389 28.42 28.26 -27.53
N ALA A 390 27.29 27.76 -27.04
CA ALA A 390 27.27 26.60 -26.16
C ALA A 390 27.67 25.30 -26.88
N GLU A 391 28.30 24.37 -26.14
CA GLU A 391 28.73 23.06 -26.64
C GLU A 391 27.77 21.97 -26.15
N VAL A 392 27.18 21.21 -27.08
CA VAL A 392 26.21 20.15 -26.75
C VAL A 392 26.72 18.81 -27.26
N THR A 393 26.82 17.83 -26.36
CA THR A 393 27.10 16.43 -26.67
C THR A 393 25.88 15.57 -26.33
N LEU A 394 25.48 14.68 -27.23
CA LEU A 394 24.41 13.71 -27.02
C LEU A 394 25.05 12.34 -26.80
N ALA A 395 24.86 11.77 -25.61
CA ALA A 395 25.36 10.43 -25.31
C ALA A 395 24.60 9.35 -26.11
N ALA A 396 25.13 8.13 -26.12
CA ALA A 396 24.55 7.03 -26.88
C ALA A 396 23.05 6.86 -26.64
N ASN A 397 22.30 6.61 -27.72
CA ASN A 397 20.83 6.46 -27.75
C ASN A 397 20.02 7.67 -27.23
N THR A 398 20.62 8.85 -27.12
CA THR A 398 19.91 10.08 -26.73
C THR A 398 19.05 10.58 -27.87
N ILE A 399 17.78 10.90 -27.60
CA ILE A 399 16.84 11.43 -28.59
C ILE A 399 16.53 12.87 -28.24
N VAL A 400 16.73 13.79 -29.19
CA VAL A 400 16.31 15.19 -29.08
C VAL A 400 15.31 15.49 -30.18
N GLN A 401 14.08 15.85 -29.80
CA GLN A 401 13.01 16.11 -30.76
C GLN A 401 13.24 17.42 -31.52
N GLU A 402 13.61 18.50 -30.83
CA GLU A 402 13.88 19.80 -31.44
C GLU A 402 15.11 20.46 -30.81
N VAL A 403 16.10 20.85 -31.64
CA VAL A 403 17.17 21.77 -31.24
C VAL A 403 16.86 23.15 -31.83
N ALA A 404 16.68 24.15 -30.96
CA ALA A 404 16.44 25.54 -31.34
C ALA A 404 17.65 26.40 -30.99
N THR A 405 18.22 27.14 -31.94
CA THR A 405 19.41 27.98 -31.70
C THR A 405 19.30 29.37 -32.32
N ASP A 406 19.90 30.38 -31.67
CA ASP A 406 19.99 31.74 -32.19
C ASP A 406 21.26 31.98 -33.04
N THR A 407 22.28 31.14 -32.85
CA THR A 407 23.60 31.22 -33.48
C THR A 407 24.05 29.86 -34.02
N ALA A 408 25.14 29.84 -34.78
CA ALA A 408 25.69 28.59 -35.32
C ALA A 408 26.31 27.74 -34.19
N ILE A 409 25.85 26.49 -34.03
CA ILE A 409 26.35 25.55 -33.03
C ILE A 409 26.69 24.19 -33.64
N THR A 410 27.55 23.44 -32.95
CA THR A 410 27.82 22.03 -33.25
C THR A 410 27.23 21.15 -32.16
N VAL A 411 26.43 20.17 -32.56
CA VAL A 411 25.93 19.10 -31.69
C VAL A 411 26.74 17.84 -31.99
N ILE A 412 27.48 17.35 -31.00
CA ILE A 412 28.27 16.12 -31.10
C ILE A 412 27.37 14.95 -30.71
N THR A 413 27.24 13.94 -31.56
CA THR A 413 26.39 12.77 -31.30
C THR A 413 27.22 11.52 -31.10
N GLU A 414 26.93 10.71 -30.08
CA GLU A 414 27.41 9.34 -29.94
C GLU A 414 26.52 8.33 -30.70
N GLU A 415 26.90 7.04 -30.67
CA GLU A 415 26.19 5.97 -31.36
C GLU A 415 24.71 5.90 -30.97
N GLY A 416 23.83 5.88 -31.99
CA GLY A 416 22.38 5.82 -31.81
C GLY A 416 21.73 7.12 -31.32
N ALA A 417 22.50 8.18 -31.04
CA ALA A 417 21.93 9.48 -30.72
C ALA A 417 21.37 10.18 -31.96
N LYS A 418 20.25 10.91 -31.82
CA LYS A 418 19.63 11.63 -32.95
C LYS A 418 18.99 12.96 -32.55
N VAL A 419 19.02 13.90 -33.49
CA VAL A 419 18.25 15.15 -33.49
C VAL A 419 17.19 15.05 -34.59
N GLU A 420 15.91 15.16 -34.23
CA GLU A 420 14.82 14.96 -35.20
C GLU A 420 14.46 16.22 -35.99
N LYS A 421 14.61 17.40 -35.35
CA LYS A 421 14.27 18.69 -35.94
C LYS A 421 15.21 19.78 -35.43
N THR A 422 15.52 20.74 -36.30
CA THR A 422 16.27 21.95 -35.95
C THR A 422 15.44 23.20 -36.26
N THR A 423 15.44 24.20 -35.37
CA THR A 423 14.73 25.48 -35.55
C THR A 423 15.59 26.66 -35.08
N GLY A 424 15.14 27.89 -35.34
CA GLY A 424 15.81 29.12 -34.92
C GLY A 424 16.52 29.87 -36.07
N SER A 425 17.22 30.95 -35.72
CA SER A 425 17.94 31.79 -36.69
C SER A 425 19.37 31.33 -36.96
N GLY A 426 19.92 30.48 -36.09
CA GLY A 426 21.25 29.89 -36.25
C GLY A 426 21.25 28.59 -37.05
N THR A 427 22.45 28.08 -37.37
CA THR A 427 22.64 26.78 -38.02
C THR A 427 23.06 25.71 -37.00
N VAL A 428 22.48 24.51 -37.09
CA VAL A 428 22.86 23.37 -36.25
C VAL A 428 23.62 22.37 -37.12
N THR A 429 24.89 22.13 -36.80
CA THR A 429 25.67 21.06 -37.44
C THR A 429 25.71 19.85 -36.52
N VAL A 430 25.13 18.73 -36.94
CA VAL A 430 25.17 17.47 -36.20
C VAL A 430 26.36 16.66 -36.69
N THR A 431 27.33 16.41 -35.81
CA THR A 431 28.57 15.69 -36.16
C THR A 431 28.67 14.40 -35.35
N PRO A 432 28.88 13.24 -35.99
CA PRO A 432 29.27 12.01 -35.28
C PRO A 432 30.54 12.27 -34.46
N PRO A 433 30.87 11.43 -33.45
CA PRO A 433 32.12 11.62 -32.73
C PRO A 433 33.25 11.43 -33.75
N THR A 434 34.27 12.28 -33.69
CA THR A 434 35.48 12.02 -34.49
C THR A 434 35.96 10.61 -34.12
N PRO A 435 36.07 9.67 -35.08
CA PRO A 435 36.56 8.35 -34.78
C PRO A 435 37.92 8.51 -34.13
N VAL A 436 38.03 8.18 -32.84
CA VAL A 436 39.33 8.05 -32.20
C VAL A 436 40.04 6.96 -32.96
N THR A 437 41.03 7.35 -33.76
CA THR A 437 41.93 6.41 -34.39
C THR A 437 42.57 5.64 -33.23
N PRO A 438 42.41 4.31 -33.15
CA PRO A 438 43.01 3.55 -32.08
C PRO A 438 44.52 3.88 -32.09
N PRO A 439 45.11 4.20 -30.93
CA PRO A 439 46.52 4.57 -30.85
C PRO A 439 47.35 3.48 -31.54
N VAL A 440 47.99 3.86 -32.64
CA VAL A 440 48.89 2.96 -33.38
C VAL A 440 50.12 2.76 -32.51
N GLY A 441 50.27 1.54 -31.98
CA GLY A 441 51.54 0.99 -31.56
C GLY A 441 52.15 1.57 -30.28
N GLY A 442 51.88 0.92 -29.16
CA GLY A 442 52.67 1.03 -27.94
C GLY A 442 52.52 -0.24 -27.12
N GLY A 443 53.44 -1.19 -27.30
CA GLY A 443 53.44 -2.48 -26.62
C GLY A 443 53.46 -2.33 -25.10
N GLY A 444 52.32 -2.63 -24.48
CA GLY A 444 52.19 -2.88 -23.06
C GLY A 444 51.19 -4.02 -22.91
N GLY A 445 51.55 -5.07 -22.17
CA GLY A 445 50.82 -6.33 -22.04
C GLY A 445 49.44 -6.21 -21.41
N GLY A 446 48.50 -5.58 -22.11
CA GLY A 446 47.08 -5.69 -21.87
C GLY A 446 46.58 -6.98 -22.49
N SER A 447 45.97 -7.83 -21.68
CA SER A 447 45.26 -9.03 -22.13
C SER A 447 44.36 -8.69 -23.32
N THR A 448 44.68 -9.25 -24.49
CA THR A 448 43.84 -9.16 -25.68
C THR A 448 42.41 -9.57 -25.32
N PRO A 449 41.41 -8.70 -25.52
CA PRO A 449 40.01 -9.07 -25.28
C PRO A 449 39.67 -10.27 -26.14
N ASP A 450 39.12 -11.28 -25.48
CA ASP A 450 39.19 -12.67 -25.96
C ASP A 450 37.83 -13.01 -26.60
N TYR A 451 37.52 -12.31 -27.69
CA TYR A 451 36.24 -12.40 -28.41
C TYR A 451 36.08 -13.74 -29.12
N VAL A 452 34.82 -14.20 -29.17
CA VAL A 452 34.44 -15.36 -29.97
C VAL A 452 34.19 -14.93 -31.41
N GLN A 453 35.04 -15.33 -32.35
CA GLN A 453 34.84 -15.01 -33.76
C GLN A 453 33.81 -15.92 -34.42
N VAL A 454 32.83 -15.31 -35.09
CA VAL A 454 31.78 -15.93 -35.88
C VAL A 454 31.80 -15.30 -37.27
N ASN A 455 31.84 -16.14 -38.29
CA ASN A 455 31.78 -15.69 -39.67
C ASN A 455 30.36 -15.93 -40.23
N LEU A 456 29.63 -14.85 -40.51
CA LEU A 456 28.24 -14.94 -40.97
C LEU A 456 28.09 -15.45 -42.41
N SER A 457 29.19 -15.68 -43.13
CA SER A 457 29.14 -16.44 -44.38
C SER A 457 28.79 -17.91 -44.18
N GLN A 458 28.82 -18.41 -42.93
CA GLN A 458 28.47 -19.78 -42.57
C GLN A 458 27.10 -19.81 -41.88
N ALA A 459 26.18 -20.68 -42.35
CA ALA A 459 24.84 -20.82 -41.78
C ALA A 459 24.83 -21.38 -40.34
N THR A 460 25.92 -22.03 -39.91
CA THR A 460 26.05 -22.59 -38.57
C THR A 460 27.49 -22.45 -38.09
N THR A 461 27.69 -21.88 -36.90
CA THR A 461 29.01 -21.77 -36.26
C THR A 461 28.97 -22.39 -34.88
N THR A 462 30.00 -23.16 -34.52
CA THR A 462 30.17 -23.70 -33.17
C THR A 462 31.47 -23.18 -32.57
N VAL A 463 31.40 -22.77 -31.32
CA VAL A 463 32.50 -22.20 -30.55
C VAL A 463 32.64 -23.05 -29.30
N ASP A 464 33.85 -23.54 -29.05
CA ASP A 464 34.11 -24.37 -27.89
C ASP A 464 34.86 -23.60 -26.80
N LEU A 465 34.13 -23.25 -25.73
CA LEU A 465 34.68 -22.63 -24.52
C LEU A 465 34.75 -23.61 -23.35
N SER A 466 34.59 -24.91 -23.59
CA SER A 466 34.54 -25.92 -22.51
C SER A 466 35.83 -26.02 -21.70
N GLY A 467 36.99 -25.72 -22.31
CA GLY A 467 38.30 -25.71 -21.65
C GLY A 467 38.71 -24.40 -20.99
N ALA A 468 37.91 -23.34 -21.12
CA ALA A 468 38.25 -22.03 -20.58
C ALA A 468 38.05 -21.95 -19.04
N ALA A 469 38.84 -21.12 -18.36
CA ALA A 469 38.75 -20.92 -16.91
C ALA A 469 37.43 -20.24 -16.52
N ASP A 470 36.86 -20.63 -15.37
CA ASP A 470 35.57 -20.07 -14.89
C ASP A 470 35.63 -18.56 -14.64
N SER A 471 36.80 -18.01 -14.31
CA SER A 471 37.00 -16.57 -14.06
C SER A 471 37.02 -15.72 -15.32
N ARG A 472 37.08 -16.33 -16.52
CA ARG A 472 37.11 -15.59 -17.79
C ARG A 472 35.76 -14.94 -18.04
N THR A 473 35.74 -13.69 -18.47
CA THR A 473 34.52 -13.02 -18.90
C THR A 473 34.17 -13.40 -20.33
N PHE A 474 32.89 -13.56 -20.62
CA PHE A 474 32.41 -13.67 -21.98
C PHE A 474 32.17 -12.25 -22.51
N ASP A 475 33.07 -11.73 -23.34
CA ASP A 475 33.01 -10.33 -23.77
C ASP A 475 32.11 -10.12 -25.01
N GLY A 476 31.62 -11.21 -25.60
CA GLY A 476 30.66 -11.19 -26.70
C GLY A 476 31.09 -12.03 -27.91
N ILE A 477 30.35 -11.84 -29.01
CA ILE A 477 30.55 -12.51 -30.29
C ILE A 477 31.05 -11.48 -31.30
N GLN A 478 32.25 -11.66 -31.82
CA GLN A 478 32.74 -10.89 -32.94
C GLN A 478 32.24 -11.50 -34.24
N VAL A 479 31.44 -10.75 -34.97
CA VAL A 479 30.77 -11.12 -36.19
C VAL A 479 31.55 -10.55 -37.38
N THR A 480 31.94 -11.39 -38.32
CA THR A 480 32.70 -11.02 -39.53
C THR A 480 31.96 -11.43 -40.81
N GLY A 481 32.24 -10.75 -41.93
CA GLY A 481 31.72 -11.12 -43.25
C GLY A 481 30.26 -10.72 -43.48
N ALA A 482 29.75 -9.80 -42.68
CA ALA A 482 28.39 -9.32 -42.70
C ALA A 482 28.19 -8.23 -43.78
N THR A 483 27.02 -8.17 -44.42
CA THR A 483 26.69 -7.11 -45.39
C THR A 483 26.28 -5.85 -44.64
N LEU A 484 27.00 -4.73 -44.85
CA LEU A 484 26.68 -3.45 -44.23
C LEU A 484 25.23 -3.05 -44.53
N GLY A 485 24.52 -2.55 -43.52
CA GLY A 485 23.11 -2.15 -43.63
C GLY A 485 22.10 -3.30 -43.57
N SER A 486 22.52 -4.52 -43.23
CA SER A 486 21.62 -5.61 -42.80
C SER A 486 21.47 -5.62 -41.29
N ASP A 487 20.50 -6.38 -40.80
CA ASP A 487 20.23 -6.54 -39.37
C ASP A 487 20.53 -7.99 -38.95
N PHE A 488 21.29 -8.18 -37.87
CA PHE A 488 21.39 -9.48 -37.20
C PHE A 488 20.29 -9.58 -36.15
N VAL A 489 19.26 -10.37 -36.44
CA VAL A 489 18.12 -10.57 -35.57
C VAL A 489 18.29 -11.84 -34.76
N VAL A 490 18.45 -11.70 -33.45
CA VAL A 490 18.45 -12.84 -32.51
C VAL A 490 17.01 -13.27 -32.27
N LYS A 491 16.59 -14.39 -32.89
CA LYS A 491 15.22 -14.91 -32.76
C LYS A 491 15.01 -15.61 -31.44
N SER A 492 15.94 -16.49 -31.07
CA SER A 492 15.89 -17.16 -29.78
C SER A 492 17.24 -17.56 -29.23
N VAL A 493 17.30 -17.68 -27.91
CA VAL A 493 18.41 -18.31 -27.20
C VAL A 493 17.86 -19.49 -26.42
N LYS A 494 18.51 -20.64 -26.55
CA LYS A 494 18.16 -21.87 -25.84
C LYS A 494 19.39 -22.56 -25.27
N THR A 495 19.16 -23.45 -24.31
CA THR A 495 20.19 -24.40 -23.87
C THR A 495 19.93 -25.77 -24.49
N ASN A 496 20.98 -26.54 -24.78
CA ASN A 496 20.86 -27.89 -25.33
C ASN A 496 20.27 -28.93 -24.33
N ARG A 497 19.83 -28.51 -23.14
CA ARG A 497 19.28 -29.39 -22.08
C ARG A 497 17.75 -29.40 -22.02
N ASN A 498 17.08 -29.39 -23.18
CA ASN A 498 15.61 -29.46 -23.33
C ASN A 498 14.84 -28.36 -22.58
N GLN A 499 15.26 -27.09 -22.72
CA GLN A 499 14.45 -25.95 -22.30
C GLN A 499 13.75 -25.30 -23.49
N GLU A 500 12.52 -24.80 -23.26
CA GLU A 500 11.81 -23.97 -24.23
C GLU A 500 12.67 -22.74 -24.58
N PRO A 501 12.88 -22.44 -25.87
CA PRO A 501 13.71 -21.30 -26.30
C PRO A 501 13.14 -19.98 -25.77
N VAL A 502 14.01 -19.13 -25.22
CA VAL A 502 13.65 -17.74 -24.91
C VAL A 502 13.62 -16.97 -26.22
N LYS A 503 12.44 -16.49 -26.61
CA LYS A 503 12.27 -15.65 -27.80
C LYS A 503 12.67 -14.22 -27.48
N ILE A 504 13.66 -13.70 -28.18
CA ILE A 504 14.25 -12.38 -27.89
C ILE A 504 13.92 -11.37 -29.00
N ASN A 505 13.81 -11.80 -30.26
CA ASN A 505 13.50 -10.98 -31.44
C ASN A 505 14.18 -9.59 -31.42
N LYS A 506 15.47 -9.57 -31.09
CA LYS A 506 16.24 -8.32 -30.98
C LYS A 506 17.04 -8.13 -32.26
N SER A 507 16.75 -7.03 -32.96
CA SER A 507 17.49 -6.61 -34.14
C SER A 507 18.75 -5.84 -33.73
N ILE A 508 19.87 -6.18 -34.36
CA ILE A 508 21.18 -5.55 -34.14
C ILE A 508 21.70 -5.09 -35.50
N PRO A 509 21.78 -3.78 -35.77
CA PRO A 509 22.19 -3.29 -37.08
C PRO A 509 23.67 -3.60 -37.34
N ILE A 510 23.97 -4.12 -38.53
CA ILE A 510 25.32 -4.41 -38.99
C ILE A 510 25.92 -3.13 -39.59
N ILE A 511 26.71 -2.45 -38.77
CA ILE A 511 27.31 -1.15 -39.08
C ILE A 511 28.78 -1.25 -39.50
N ALA A 512 29.41 -2.43 -39.37
CA ALA A 512 30.78 -2.69 -39.77
C ALA A 512 30.92 -4.10 -40.35
N THR A 513 31.89 -4.32 -41.23
CA THR A 513 32.21 -5.65 -41.81
C THR A 513 32.75 -6.63 -40.76
N THR A 514 33.23 -6.09 -39.64
CA THR A 514 33.53 -6.79 -38.39
C THR A 514 32.90 -6.01 -37.24
N MET A 515 32.03 -6.62 -36.44
CA MET A 515 31.40 -5.98 -35.29
C MET A 515 31.36 -6.91 -34.09
N THR A 516 31.36 -6.38 -32.88
CA THR A 516 31.17 -7.18 -31.66
C THR A 516 29.74 -7.04 -31.18
N ILE A 517 29.05 -8.18 -31.08
CA ILE A 517 27.76 -8.28 -30.42
C ILE A 517 28.01 -8.62 -28.95
N THR A 518 27.63 -7.74 -28.06
CA THR A 518 27.86 -7.90 -26.62
C THR A 518 26.93 -8.95 -26.01
N PRO A 519 27.30 -9.55 -24.87
CA PRO A 519 26.41 -10.47 -24.16
C PRO A 519 25.09 -9.81 -23.77
N ALA A 520 25.09 -8.52 -23.42
CA ALA A 520 23.87 -7.76 -23.12
C ALA A 520 22.93 -7.64 -24.32
N GLN A 521 23.48 -7.62 -25.53
CA GLN A 521 22.69 -7.63 -26.76
C GLN A 521 22.07 -9.01 -27.06
N ILE A 522 22.66 -10.10 -26.57
CA ILE A 522 22.21 -11.48 -26.83
C ILE A 522 21.33 -12.02 -25.69
N LEU A 523 21.70 -11.77 -24.45
CA LEU A 523 21.17 -12.39 -23.24
C LEU A 523 20.50 -11.38 -22.28
N GLY A 524 20.51 -10.08 -22.63
CA GLY A 524 20.04 -9.01 -21.74
C GLY A 524 21.02 -8.70 -20.60
N ASP A 525 20.58 -7.91 -19.63
CA ASP A 525 21.43 -7.37 -18.55
C ASP A 525 22.13 -8.46 -17.71
N ILE A 526 21.56 -9.68 -17.69
CA ILE A 526 22.05 -10.87 -16.98
C ILE A 526 23.50 -11.25 -17.37
N ALA A 527 23.98 -10.86 -18.55
CA ALA A 527 25.27 -11.32 -19.06
C ALA A 527 26.36 -10.24 -19.12
N ASN A 528 26.07 -8.99 -18.76
CA ASN A 528 27.08 -7.93 -18.87
C ASN A 528 28.16 -8.10 -17.80
N GLY A 529 29.38 -8.47 -18.20
CA GLY A 529 30.48 -8.78 -17.27
C GLY A 529 30.37 -10.16 -16.59
N ALA A 530 29.46 -11.03 -17.03
CA ALA A 530 29.32 -12.37 -16.47
C ALA A 530 30.56 -13.23 -16.82
N THR A 531 31.09 -13.91 -15.80
CA THR A 531 32.15 -14.90 -15.99
C THR A 531 31.61 -16.19 -16.61
N LEU A 532 32.46 -16.97 -17.28
CA LEU A 532 32.08 -18.28 -17.82
C LEU A 532 31.61 -19.23 -16.72
N GLY A 533 32.15 -19.11 -15.51
CA GLY A 533 31.66 -19.83 -14.33
C GLY A 533 30.22 -19.45 -13.98
N THR A 534 29.89 -18.15 -14.01
CA THR A 534 28.51 -17.67 -13.82
C THR A 534 27.59 -18.24 -14.88
N LEU A 535 27.98 -18.20 -16.16
CA LEU A 535 27.17 -18.72 -17.27
C LEU A 535 27.00 -20.24 -17.18
N ARG A 536 28.06 -21.00 -16.91
CA ARG A 536 28.01 -22.45 -16.66
C ARG A 536 27.10 -22.79 -15.47
N SER A 537 27.15 -21.99 -14.41
CA SER A 537 26.36 -22.17 -13.20
C SER A 537 24.87 -21.94 -13.46
N VAL A 538 24.52 -20.79 -14.04
CA VAL A 538 23.14 -20.38 -14.35
C VAL A 538 22.50 -21.33 -15.36
N LEU A 539 23.27 -21.75 -16.37
CA LEU A 539 22.79 -22.61 -17.46
C LEU A 539 22.98 -24.10 -17.18
N GLY A 540 23.47 -24.44 -15.98
CA GLY A 540 23.70 -25.81 -15.54
C GLY A 540 24.67 -26.61 -16.40
N GLY A 541 25.60 -25.96 -17.12
CA GLY A 541 26.55 -26.61 -18.03
C GLY A 541 25.92 -27.17 -19.31
N GLY A 542 24.85 -26.54 -19.80
CA GLY A 542 24.36 -26.73 -21.17
C GLY A 542 25.04 -25.78 -22.16
N ASP A 543 25.10 -26.17 -23.43
CA ASP A 543 25.59 -25.29 -24.50
C ASP A 543 24.54 -24.20 -24.76
N ILE A 544 24.99 -22.97 -25.01
CA ILE A 544 24.12 -21.89 -25.46
C ILE A 544 23.95 -22.03 -26.97
N VAL A 545 22.71 -22.11 -27.44
CA VAL A 545 22.39 -22.09 -28.86
C VAL A 545 21.59 -20.82 -29.16
N ILE A 546 22.16 -19.97 -30.00
CA ILE A 546 21.57 -18.73 -30.46
C ILE A 546 21.07 -18.98 -31.89
N ASP A 547 19.76 -18.95 -32.07
CA ASP A 547 19.13 -19.02 -33.38
C ASP A 547 18.77 -17.60 -33.81
N GLY A 548 19.32 -17.17 -34.94
CA GLY A 548 19.12 -15.84 -35.51
C GLY A 548 18.95 -15.86 -37.02
N VAL A 549 18.82 -14.67 -37.58
CA VAL A 549 18.74 -14.45 -39.02
C VAL A 549 19.49 -13.15 -39.34
N VAL A 550 20.19 -13.13 -40.47
CA VAL A 550 20.65 -11.88 -41.07
C VAL A 550 19.58 -11.44 -42.05
N GLU A 551 18.83 -10.41 -41.67
CA GLU A 551 17.78 -9.79 -42.47
C GLU A 551 18.41 -8.70 -43.33
N SER A 552 18.30 -8.85 -44.65
CA SER A 552 18.81 -7.83 -45.57
C SER A 552 17.77 -6.74 -45.76
N ASN A 553 18.14 -5.49 -45.49
CA ASN A 553 17.27 -4.33 -45.74
C ASN A 553 17.19 -3.97 -47.25
N SER A 554 17.82 -4.76 -48.13
CA SER A 554 17.80 -4.57 -49.59
C SER A 554 16.77 -5.47 -50.24
N SER A 555 15.85 -4.89 -51.01
CA SER A 555 14.81 -5.63 -51.74
C SER A 555 15.40 -6.68 -52.67
N GLY A 556 15.04 -7.95 -52.48
CA GLY A 556 15.47 -9.07 -53.34
C GLY A 556 16.62 -9.93 -52.80
N VAL A 557 17.19 -9.59 -51.63
CA VAL A 557 18.15 -10.46 -50.94
C VAL A 557 17.42 -11.32 -49.91
N ALA A 558 17.55 -12.64 -50.03
CA ALA A 558 16.91 -13.58 -49.10
C ALA A 558 17.58 -13.55 -47.71
N ASP A 559 16.75 -13.62 -46.68
CA ASP A 559 17.15 -13.80 -45.27
C ASP A 559 18.05 -15.02 -45.11
N ARG A 560 19.10 -14.87 -44.30
CA ARG A 560 20.06 -15.95 -44.05
C ARG A 560 19.93 -16.42 -42.60
N PRO A 561 19.42 -17.63 -42.34
CA PRO A 561 19.39 -18.16 -40.98
C PRO A 561 20.82 -18.41 -40.48
N VAL A 562 21.05 -18.10 -39.21
CA VAL A 562 22.34 -18.30 -38.54
C VAL A 562 22.09 -18.97 -37.20
N THR A 563 22.75 -20.10 -36.97
CA THR A 563 22.77 -20.76 -35.66
C THR A 563 24.18 -20.71 -35.09
N ILE A 564 24.32 -20.14 -33.89
CA ILE A 564 25.59 -20.09 -33.15
C ILE A 564 25.48 -20.98 -31.92
N THR A 565 26.38 -21.95 -31.79
CA THR A 565 26.45 -22.81 -30.61
C THR A 565 27.71 -22.50 -29.81
N ILE A 566 27.56 -22.08 -28.56
CA ILE A 566 28.66 -21.85 -27.61
C ILE A 566 28.68 -23.03 -26.64
N LYS A 567 29.67 -23.91 -26.79
CA LYS A 567 29.89 -25.01 -25.86
C LYS A 567 30.53 -24.49 -24.60
N LEU A 568 29.82 -24.61 -23.48
CA LEU A 568 30.32 -24.15 -22.18
C LEU A 568 31.05 -25.26 -21.42
N GLY A 569 30.90 -26.53 -21.82
CA GLY A 569 31.49 -27.69 -21.15
C GLY A 569 30.69 -28.19 -19.95
N SER A 570 31.04 -29.38 -19.47
CA SER A 570 30.54 -29.90 -18.19
C SER A 570 31.03 -29.02 -17.05
N SER A 571 30.12 -28.59 -16.17
CA SER A 571 30.46 -27.83 -14.96
C SER A 571 31.50 -28.61 -14.15
N VAL A 572 32.72 -28.08 -14.00
CA VAL A 572 33.78 -28.73 -13.19
C VAL A 572 33.54 -28.58 -11.68
N GLY A 573 32.47 -27.89 -11.29
CA GLY A 573 32.00 -27.82 -9.91
C GLY A 573 30.49 -27.70 -9.85
N SER A 574 29.91 -28.20 -8.75
CA SER A 574 28.57 -27.86 -8.32
C SER A 574 28.35 -26.35 -8.44
N PRO A 575 27.25 -25.85 -9.03
CA PRO A 575 27.01 -24.41 -9.10
C PRO A 575 27.00 -23.85 -7.67
N ILE A 576 28.02 -23.04 -7.38
CA ILE A 576 28.24 -22.37 -6.10
C ILE A 576 28.02 -20.88 -6.34
N ILE A 577 27.00 -20.31 -5.69
CA ILE A 577 26.81 -18.86 -5.58
C ILE A 577 27.38 -18.46 -4.23
N LYS A 578 28.48 -17.71 -4.19
CA LYS A 578 29.12 -17.28 -2.94
C LYS A 578 29.29 -15.76 -2.94
N ASN A 579 28.98 -15.12 -1.82
CA ASN A 579 29.37 -13.75 -1.51
C ASN A 579 29.94 -13.68 -0.08
N ASP A 580 30.19 -12.46 0.42
CA ASP A 580 30.77 -12.22 1.74
C ASP A 580 29.84 -12.63 2.91
N TYR A 581 28.58 -12.95 2.61
CA TYR A 581 27.53 -13.19 3.60
C TYR A 581 27.02 -14.63 3.59
N PHE A 582 26.96 -15.29 2.44
CA PHE A 582 26.49 -16.67 2.32
C PHE A 582 27.03 -17.38 1.07
N LYS A 583 26.91 -18.70 1.05
CA LYS A 583 27.17 -19.59 -0.08
C LYS A 583 25.99 -20.51 -0.30
N ILE A 584 25.55 -20.63 -1.55
CA ILE A 584 24.55 -21.58 -2.00
C ILE A 584 25.27 -22.56 -2.91
N GLU A 585 25.30 -23.82 -2.52
CA GLU A 585 25.92 -24.90 -3.29
C GLU A 585 24.87 -25.94 -3.68
N LYS A 586 24.68 -26.16 -4.97
CA LYS A 586 23.82 -27.26 -5.43
C LYS A 586 24.50 -28.60 -5.15
N LYS A 587 23.88 -29.48 -4.39
CA LYS A 587 24.43 -30.79 -4.01
C LYS A 587 23.99 -31.95 -4.93
N GLY A 588 23.25 -31.66 -6.00
CA GLY A 588 22.82 -32.65 -6.98
C GLY A 588 21.40 -33.15 -6.75
N ILE A 589 21.14 -34.44 -6.98
CA ILE A 589 19.86 -35.10 -6.70
C ILE A 589 20.13 -36.20 -5.66
N VAL A 590 19.48 -36.13 -4.51
CA VAL A 590 19.55 -37.15 -3.45
C VAL A 590 18.15 -37.71 -3.26
N ASN A 591 17.99 -39.03 -3.35
CA ASN A 591 16.69 -39.72 -3.23
C ASN A 591 15.59 -39.17 -4.16
N GLY A 592 15.96 -38.80 -5.39
CA GLY A 592 15.03 -38.24 -6.37
C GLY A 592 14.65 -36.77 -6.16
N GLN A 593 15.17 -36.12 -5.12
CA GLN A 593 14.98 -34.70 -4.85
C GLN A 593 16.23 -33.90 -5.16
N LYS A 594 16.08 -32.74 -5.80
CA LYS A 594 17.20 -31.85 -6.10
C LYS A 594 17.66 -31.21 -4.79
N THR A 595 18.93 -31.24 -4.46
CA THR A 595 19.42 -30.75 -3.16
C THR A 595 20.29 -29.51 -3.35
N ALA A 596 20.17 -28.54 -2.44
CA ALA A 596 21.06 -27.40 -2.31
C ALA A 596 21.42 -27.16 -0.84
N GLU A 597 22.59 -26.61 -0.59
CA GLU A 597 23.10 -26.26 0.73
C GLU A 597 23.33 -24.76 0.78
N VAL A 598 22.83 -24.10 1.82
CA VAL A 598 23.06 -22.67 2.08
C VAL A 598 23.92 -22.54 3.34
N THR A 599 25.17 -22.12 3.17
CA THR A 599 26.10 -21.79 4.25
C THR A 599 26.05 -20.30 4.52
N ILE A 600 25.87 -19.89 5.77
CA ILE A 600 25.86 -18.47 6.16
C ILE A 600 27.18 -18.13 6.87
N TYR A 601 27.86 -17.10 6.41
CA TYR A 601 29.21 -16.71 6.84
C TYR A 601 29.24 -15.62 7.92
N THR A 602 28.09 -15.01 8.24
CA THR A 602 28.03 -13.87 9.15
C THR A 602 26.64 -13.70 9.77
N ASP A 603 26.60 -13.14 10.97
CA ASP A 603 25.41 -12.80 11.74
C ASP A 603 24.90 -11.37 11.48
N LYS A 604 25.62 -10.59 10.65
CA LYS A 604 25.30 -9.19 10.37
C LYS A 604 24.21 -9.04 9.31
N ASP A 605 23.13 -8.32 9.63
CA ASP A 605 22.06 -8.03 8.66
C ASP A 605 22.57 -7.34 7.39
N VAL A 606 21.94 -7.64 6.25
CA VAL A 606 22.29 -7.09 4.94
C VAL A 606 21.10 -6.39 4.33
N THR A 607 21.24 -5.13 3.94
CA THR A 607 20.21 -4.43 3.17
C THR A 607 20.21 -5.00 1.75
N LEU A 608 19.04 -5.39 1.20
CA LEU A 608 18.97 -6.05 -0.12
C LEU A 608 19.63 -5.20 -1.23
N GLY A 609 19.65 -3.88 -1.09
CA GLY A 609 20.42 -2.97 -1.96
C GLY A 609 21.91 -3.33 -2.13
N ALA A 610 22.55 -3.92 -1.12
CA ALA A 610 23.95 -4.36 -1.21
C ALA A 610 24.13 -5.70 -1.95
N LEU A 611 23.06 -6.49 -2.13
CA LEU A 611 23.05 -7.71 -2.94
C LEU A 611 22.80 -7.43 -4.43
N PHE A 612 22.14 -6.32 -4.76
CA PHE A 612 21.90 -5.89 -6.13
C PHE A 612 23.14 -5.26 -6.79
N ASP A 613 24.01 -4.62 -6.01
CA ASP A 613 25.18 -3.90 -6.53
C ASP A 613 26.29 -4.81 -7.13
N LYS A 614 26.14 -6.15 -7.12
CA LYS A 614 27.17 -7.03 -7.67
C LYS A 614 26.78 -8.15 -8.62
N ASN A 615 25.52 -8.60 -8.79
CA ASN A 615 25.24 -9.72 -9.73
C ASN A 615 23.76 -9.97 -10.13
N ASP A 616 22.81 -9.03 -9.98
CA ASP A 616 21.43 -9.17 -10.51
C ASP A 616 20.69 -10.49 -10.19
N ILE A 617 20.92 -11.06 -9.00
CA ILE A 617 20.15 -12.22 -8.51
C ILE A 617 19.04 -11.73 -7.60
N ASP A 618 17.80 -11.76 -8.11
CA ASP A 618 16.59 -11.53 -7.30
C ASP A 618 16.31 -12.75 -6.41
N PHE A 619 16.99 -12.79 -5.28
CA PHE A 619 16.86 -13.84 -4.26
C PHE A 619 15.42 -13.96 -3.74
N SER A 620 14.71 -12.84 -3.66
CA SER A 620 13.28 -12.76 -3.34
C SER A 620 12.40 -13.39 -4.42
N ALA A 621 12.67 -13.19 -5.72
CA ALA A 621 11.94 -13.88 -6.78
C ALA A 621 12.30 -15.36 -6.89
N ILE A 622 13.52 -15.77 -6.56
CA ILE A 622 13.90 -17.19 -6.49
C ILE A 622 13.11 -17.91 -5.38
N LEU A 623 12.91 -17.25 -4.24
CA LEU A 623 12.08 -17.76 -3.15
C LEU A 623 10.57 -17.61 -3.42
N ALA A 624 10.12 -16.53 -4.05
CA ALA A 624 8.70 -16.18 -4.20
C ALA A 624 8.03 -16.70 -5.48
N ARG A 625 8.76 -16.98 -6.57
CA ARG A 625 8.15 -17.55 -7.81
C ARG A 625 7.96 -19.07 -7.75
N ASN A 626 8.55 -19.77 -6.79
CA ASN A 626 8.54 -21.24 -6.73
C ASN A 626 8.22 -21.85 -5.35
N ALA A 627 7.67 -21.09 -4.41
CA ALA A 627 7.00 -21.61 -3.21
C ALA A 627 5.60 -20.98 -3.25
N PHE A 628 4.48 -21.68 -3.24
CA PHE A 628 4.02 -22.57 -2.19
C PHE A 628 2.98 -23.53 -2.79
N ASN A 629 3.28 -24.83 -2.78
CA ASN A 629 2.28 -25.90 -2.76
C ASN A 629 2.92 -27.02 -1.92
N ASP A 630 2.47 -27.15 -0.67
CA ASP A 630 2.83 -28.18 0.33
C ASP A 630 4.33 -28.37 0.67
N PRO A 631 4.90 -27.55 1.58
CA PRO A 631 6.22 -27.81 2.15
C PRO A 631 6.16 -28.92 3.22
N VAL A 632 7.10 -29.88 3.15
CA VAL A 632 7.34 -30.87 4.22
C VAL A 632 8.56 -30.41 5.04
N ILE A 633 8.35 -30.23 6.35
CA ILE A 633 9.36 -29.74 7.29
C ILE A 633 9.70 -30.86 8.28
N THR A 634 10.97 -31.16 8.49
CA THR A 634 11.43 -32.12 9.51
C THR A 634 12.52 -31.49 10.40
N GLY A 635 12.32 -31.58 11.73
CA GLY A 635 13.26 -31.09 12.76
C GLY A 635 12.95 -29.69 13.35
N GLY A 636 13.19 -29.51 14.66
CA GLY A 636 13.12 -28.21 15.38
C GLY A 636 11.79 -27.88 16.09
N ALA A 637 11.79 -26.80 16.88
CA ALA A 637 10.71 -26.43 17.80
C ALA A 637 9.48 -25.73 17.17
N ALA A 638 9.53 -25.35 15.89
CA ALA A 638 8.40 -24.78 15.17
C ALA A 638 7.75 -25.86 14.31
N THR A 639 6.52 -26.26 14.66
CA THR A 639 5.89 -27.50 14.16
C THR A 639 4.85 -27.28 13.06
N THR A 640 4.69 -26.07 12.51
CA THR A 640 3.68 -25.79 11.46
C THR A 640 4.24 -24.98 10.30
N VAL A 641 3.66 -25.20 9.11
CA VAL A 641 3.97 -24.48 7.87
C VAL A 641 3.75 -22.99 8.04
N GLU A 642 2.69 -22.56 8.75
CA GLU A 642 2.44 -21.13 8.98
C GLU A 642 3.50 -20.46 9.86
N ALA A 643 4.13 -21.19 10.78
CA ALA A 643 5.20 -20.65 11.61
C ALA A 643 6.49 -20.42 10.81
N VAL A 644 6.77 -21.26 9.82
CA VAL A 644 7.93 -21.10 8.92
C VAL A 644 7.66 -20.05 7.84
N GLU A 645 6.45 -19.99 7.28
CA GLU A 645 6.03 -18.90 6.39
C GLU A 645 6.08 -17.55 7.09
N ALA A 646 5.58 -17.46 8.33
CA ALA A 646 5.66 -16.23 9.12
C ALA A 646 7.11 -15.82 9.40
N GLU A 647 8.04 -16.77 9.57
CA GLU A 647 9.45 -16.45 9.78
C GLU A 647 10.16 -16.06 8.49
N LEU A 648 9.86 -16.69 7.36
CA LEU A 648 10.34 -16.30 6.03
C LEU A 648 9.81 -14.92 5.62
N LEU A 649 8.56 -14.59 5.94
CA LEU A 649 8.00 -13.26 5.72
C LEU A 649 8.61 -12.21 6.66
N LYS A 650 9.05 -12.58 7.86
CA LYS A 650 9.80 -11.69 8.77
C LYS A 650 11.26 -11.48 8.39
N ILE A 651 11.81 -12.32 7.51
CA ILE A 651 13.19 -12.22 7.00
C ILE A 651 13.31 -11.11 5.95
N ILE A 652 12.19 -10.68 5.34
CA ILE A 652 12.13 -9.58 4.37
C ILE A 652 11.18 -8.49 4.91
N ASP A 653 11.71 -7.54 5.67
CA ASP A 653 10.98 -6.31 6.06
C ASP A 653 11.69 -5.09 5.45
N GLY A 654 10.93 -4.23 4.76
CA GLY A 654 11.43 -2.96 4.24
C GLY A 654 12.71 -3.04 3.41
N ASN A 655 12.88 -4.06 2.56
CA ASN A 655 14.09 -4.30 1.75
C ASN A 655 15.38 -4.63 2.52
N LYS A 656 15.27 -5.14 3.75
CA LYS A 656 16.42 -5.61 4.54
C LYS A 656 16.32 -7.12 4.78
N LEU A 657 17.40 -7.84 4.49
CA LEU A 657 17.56 -9.25 4.81
C LEU A 657 18.19 -9.38 6.20
N GLU A 658 17.38 -9.76 7.18
CA GLU A 658 17.85 -9.92 8.55
C GLU A 658 18.53 -11.28 8.74
N LEU A 659 19.85 -11.35 8.47
CA LEU A 659 20.65 -12.58 8.61
C LEU A 659 20.63 -13.14 10.03
N ALA A 660 20.46 -12.28 11.05
CA ALA A 660 20.25 -12.69 12.43
C ALA A 660 19.01 -13.60 12.59
N LYS A 661 17.97 -13.44 11.78
CA LYS A 661 16.80 -14.34 11.76
C LYS A 661 17.03 -15.61 10.96
N LEU A 662 17.85 -15.56 9.91
CA LEU A 662 18.29 -16.75 9.16
C LEU A 662 19.17 -17.69 10.01
N SER A 663 19.90 -17.15 11.00
CA SER A 663 20.62 -17.97 11.99
C SER A 663 19.70 -18.93 12.75
N SER A 664 18.42 -18.57 12.93
CA SER A 664 17.42 -19.43 13.55
C SER A 664 17.05 -20.64 12.68
N LEU A 665 17.47 -20.64 11.41
CA LEU A 665 17.28 -21.73 10.45
C LEU A 665 18.52 -22.62 10.31
N VAL A 666 19.64 -22.31 10.98
CA VAL A 666 20.83 -23.17 10.98
C VAL A 666 20.48 -24.60 11.42
N ASP A 667 21.07 -25.57 10.72
CA ASP A 667 20.83 -27.02 10.83
C ASP A 667 19.42 -27.47 10.44
N LYS A 668 18.60 -26.59 9.86
CA LYS A 668 17.28 -26.94 9.33
C LYS A 668 17.38 -27.35 7.87
N THR A 669 16.55 -28.33 7.52
CA THR A 669 16.35 -28.77 6.14
C THR A 669 14.90 -28.49 5.73
N ILE A 670 14.72 -27.74 4.64
CA ILE A 670 13.41 -27.35 4.13
C ILE A 670 13.24 -27.95 2.74
N THR A 671 12.15 -28.68 2.50
CA THR A 671 11.83 -29.21 1.17
C THR A 671 10.77 -28.34 0.50
N LEU A 672 11.09 -27.76 -0.66
CA LEU A 672 10.26 -26.85 -1.44
C LEU A 672 10.23 -27.30 -2.91
N ASN A 673 9.07 -27.69 -3.44
CA ASN A 673 8.90 -28.04 -4.87
C ASN A 673 9.94 -29.05 -5.41
N GLY A 674 10.20 -30.11 -4.64
CA GLY A 674 11.18 -31.15 -4.99
C GLY A 674 12.64 -30.72 -4.80
N TYR A 675 12.89 -29.55 -4.19
CA TYR A 675 14.20 -29.12 -3.75
C TYR A 675 14.36 -29.23 -2.23
N THR A 676 15.41 -29.89 -1.77
CA THR A 676 15.78 -29.96 -0.35
C THR A 676 16.88 -28.94 -0.09
N VAL A 677 16.65 -27.99 0.81
CA VAL A 677 17.57 -26.91 1.16
C VAL A 677 18.00 -27.06 2.62
N THR A 678 19.28 -27.28 2.86
CA THR A 678 19.83 -27.34 4.23
C THR A 678 20.60 -26.06 4.53
N PHE A 679 20.29 -25.42 5.64
CA PHE A 679 20.98 -24.24 6.14
C PHE A 679 22.05 -24.66 7.14
N LYS A 680 23.27 -24.15 7.00
CA LYS A 680 24.38 -24.43 7.92
C LYS A 680 25.03 -23.13 8.37
N ALA A 681 25.45 -23.10 9.62
CA ALA A 681 26.47 -22.15 10.07
C ALA A 681 27.84 -22.69 9.66
N GLU A 682 28.75 -21.79 9.27
CA GLU A 682 30.17 -22.13 9.14
C GLU A 682 30.88 -22.02 10.50
#